data_AF-A0A0P4VSV4-F1
#
_entry.id   AF-A0A0P4VSV4-F1
#
_cell.length_a   1.000
_cell.length_b   1.000
_cell.length_c   1.000
_cell.angle_alpha   90.00
_cell.angle_beta   90.00
_cell.angle_gamma   90.00
#
_symmetry.space_group_name_H-M   'P 1'
#
loop_
_entity.id
_entity.type
_entity.pdbx_description
1 polymer ?
#
loop_
_entity_poly.entity_id
_entity_poly.type
_entity_poly.pdbx_seq_one_letter_code
_entity_poly.pdbx_strand_id
1 'polypeptide(L)'
;MSSRVLRKLGLQGEKELNCLGDDGSDTEADFSSSSGAKKKQLNINRYDLLNQQSHSESEVKEDDDHETAGSLNAQEGAIDLKDATRRKKKKKKKKPCKIPSNTRSSEDNIEDEVERSVREVNELLGEMQEVGPAHYSEASTMSPNARKSVLSVDHRTLNPNNELRRIFGSKIIQNEQVKKRGRNRGHLRSTWLVSPKENWPQIGKPGLSMKLVETKNGIHYFTYEHSLNYQQVQMRFLEAVESLNPDFIVGIINTHPYHVDALLQLSDLCRLSDDLALAAELVQRALYCLECAFHPSFSVTLGNCRLDYRLQQNRSLYIALFKHMLFIGSRACYRTALEFCKLILSLDPEGDPLAIVLALDFYALRSQEYEWLIRIANDWEPSRNLSQLPHFAYSVAMAQFQLGDVEQAHILLQKALIMFPGVLIPLTEKCNVQTDSRITSSPFFKNAQLTQSKSLTQLELLYVARSYHLWKESELMPWLESNVHQVVDRVEARDPLVLEWEANRQKRYPNTPRNILRHIILSDIKDIPILMNEELQVPVLNFDPLPPTDSVDLYTRPVRTRLYESDSTLSIFLRSLMPNFNIIQVTSDEPGAAEEGGEGSGVDLRRSVASLLDAMRDLLSNIHMSDVPGDGDIDDDPDSDEGRP
;
A
#
# COMPACT_ATOMS: atom_id res chain seq x y z
N MET A 1 49.51 8.82 -6.22
CA MET A 1 49.38 10.29 -6.18
C MET A 1 48.65 10.76 -7.42
N SER A 2 47.54 11.47 -7.22
CA SER A 2 46.47 11.69 -8.20
C SER A 2 46.77 12.80 -9.21
N SER A 3 46.25 12.64 -10.43
CA SER A 3 46.38 13.48 -11.64
C SER A 3 45.97 14.95 -11.48
N ARG A 4 45.50 15.35 -10.29
CA ARG A 4 45.23 16.74 -9.93
C ARG A 4 46.49 17.55 -9.58
N VAL A 5 47.60 16.92 -9.23
CA VAL A 5 48.85 17.65 -8.88
C VAL A 5 49.64 18.09 -10.12
N LEU A 6 49.57 17.34 -11.22
CA LEU A 6 50.30 17.66 -12.46
C LEU A 6 49.70 18.83 -13.25
N ARG A 7 48.44 19.17 -13.04
CA ARG A 7 47.77 20.29 -13.75
C ARG A 7 48.01 21.66 -13.09
N LYS A 8 48.52 21.67 -11.85
CA LYS A 8 48.76 22.90 -11.06
C LYS A 8 50.20 23.42 -11.16
N LEU A 9 51.07 22.71 -11.88
CA LEU A 9 52.51 23.02 -12.02
C LEU A 9 52.92 23.49 -13.43
N GLY A 10 51.97 23.84 -14.30
CA GLY A 10 52.25 24.65 -15.50
C GLY A 10 53.28 24.08 -16.48
N LEU A 11 53.39 22.76 -16.61
CA LEU A 11 54.37 22.11 -17.49
C LEU A 11 53.67 21.23 -18.53
N GLN A 12 53.28 21.82 -19.66
CA GLN A 12 53.29 21.11 -20.93
C GLN A 12 53.64 22.10 -22.04
N GLY A 13 54.74 21.78 -22.72
CA GLY A 13 55.56 22.73 -23.44
C GLY A 13 55.07 23.10 -24.83
N GLU A 14 55.66 24.23 -25.24
CA GLU A 14 55.63 24.88 -26.53
C GLU A 14 56.11 23.97 -27.66
N LYS A 15 55.50 24.15 -28.84
CA LYS A 15 56.24 24.22 -30.10
C LYS A 15 55.48 25.11 -31.09
N GLU A 16 56.17 26.19 -31.45
CA GLU A 16 55.83 27.30 -32.33
C GLU A 16 55.66 26.89 -33.80
N LEU A 17 54.88 27.67 -34.58
CA LEU A 17 55.40 28.66 -35.54
C LEU A 17 54.25 29.29 -36.36
N ASN A 18 54.07 30.61 -36.17
CA ASN A 18 54.13 31.69 -37.20
C ASN A 18 53.25 31.59 -38.48
N CYS A 19 52.61 32.64 -39.01
CA CYS A 19 52.84 34.09 -38.91
C CYS A 19 51.71 34.86 -39.66
N LEU A 20 51.40 36.09 -39.18
CA LEU A 20 50.96 37.32 -39.91
C LEU A 20 49.55 37.31 -40.55
N GLY A 21 48.59 38.10 -40.06
CA GLY A 21 48.39 39.57 -40.24
C GLY A 21 46.99 39.72 -40.88
N ASP A 22 46.14 40.73 -40.74
CA ASP A 22 46.17 42.12 -40.27
C ASP A 22 44.68 42.58 -40.17
N ASP A 23 44.42 43.56 -39.31
CA ASP A 23 43.30 44.51 -39.16
C ASP A 23 41.87 44.30 -39.72
N GLY A 24 40.89 44.79 -38.93
CA GLY A 24 39.88 45.71 -39.46
C GLY A 24 38.39 45.37 -39.28
N SER A 25 37.79 45.95 -38.23
CA SER A 25 36.47 46.63 -38.15
C SER A 25 35.21 46.13 -38.90
N ASP A 26 34.12 46.06 -38.11
CA ASP A 26 32.80 46.67 -38.32
C ASP A 26 31.76 46.16 -39.34
N THR A 27 30.55 46.01 -38.76
CA THR A 27 29.20 46.36 -39.25
C THR A 27 28.40 45.45 -40.19
N GLU A 28 27.24 45.04 -39.66
CA GLU A 28 25.87 45.19 -40.19
C GLU A 28 25.45 44.52 -41.51
N ALA A 29 24.33 43.80 -41.39
CA ALA A 29 23.15 43.81 -42.26
C ALA A 29 23.25 43.39 -43.75
N ASP A 30 22.71 42.18 -43.98
CA ASP A 30 21.57 41.92 -44.88
C ASP A 30 21.67 41.89 -46.43
N PHE A 31 21.17 40.75 -46.94
CA PHE A 31 20.53 40.46 -48.24
C PHE A 31 21.31 40.46 -49.58
N SER A 32 21.49 39.23 -50.09
CA SER A 32 20.91 38.71 -51.35
C SER A 32 21.84 38.27 -52.52
N SER A 33 21.64 36.98 -52.87
CA SER A 33 21.55 36.40 -54.22
C SER A 33 22.80 35.88 -54.98
N SER A 34 22.65 34.59 -55.35
CA SER A 34 23.03 33.93 -56.62
C SER A 34 24.28 33.04 -56.69
N SER A 35 23.97 31.74 -56.85
CA SER A 35 24.58 30.70 -57.69
C SER A 35 26.05 30.27 -57.53
N GLY A 36 26.22 29.03 -57.04
CA GLY A 36 27.39 28.17 -57.27
C GLY A 36 27.11 26.76 -56.74
N ALA A 37 27.17 25.75 -57.60
CA ALA A 37 26.42 24.50 -57.45
C ALA A 37 27.10 23.32 -56.71
N LYS A 38 26.24 22.39 -56.22
CA LYS A 38 26.38 20.92 -56.03
C LYS A 38 26.67 20.36 -54.61
N LYS A 39 25.64 19.79 -53.96
CA LYS A 39 25.36 18.32 -53.88
C LYS A 39 24.04 18.05 -53.13
N LYS A 40 23.30 17.05 -53.62
CA LYS A 40 21.89 16.74 -53.31
C LYS A 40 21.66 16.18 -51.89
N GLN A 41 20.59 16.64 -51.26
CA GLN A 41 19.97 16.15 -50.04
C GLN A 41 18.61 15.54 -50.43
N LEU A 42 18.27 14.34 -49.92
CA LEU A 42 16.91 13.81 -50.00
C LEU A 42 16.22 14.13 -48.68
N ASN A 43 15.23 15.02 -48.74
CA ASN A 43 14.39 15.43 -47.63
C ASN A 43 13.08 14.62 -47.73
N ILE A 44 12.83 13.71 -46.80
CA ILE A 44 11.53 13.04 -46.68
C ILE A 44 10.71 13.80 -45.65
N ASN A 45 9.57 14.31 -46.11
CA ASN A 45 8.64 15.14 -45.37
C ASN A 45 7.75 14.24 -44.49
N ARG A 46 7.62 14.58 -43.20
CA ARG A 46 7.00 13.73 -42.14
C ARG A 46 5.45 13.74 -42.15
N TYR A 47 4.82 14.40 -43.10
CA TYR A 47 3.36 14.55 -43.19
C TYR A 47 2.69 13.65 -44.24
N ASP A 48 3.45 12.80 -44.94
CA ASP A 48 2.96 11.96 -46.05
C ASP A 48 2.27 10.64 -45.62
N LEU A 49 2.03 10.45 -44.32
CA LEU A 49 1.36 9.26 -43.74
C LEU A 49 -0.08 9.52 -43.30
N LEU A 50 -0.60 10.75 -43.47
CA LEU A 50 -1.92 11.16 -43.00
C LEU A 50 -3.01 11.20 -44.10
N ASN A 51 -2.70 10.79 -45.33
CA ASN A 51 -3.61 10.96 -46.47
C ASN A 51 -4.03 9.65 -47.18
N GLN A 52 -4.05 8.51 -46.49
CA GLN A 52 -4.68 7.30 -47.02
C GLN A 52 -5.98 6.98 -46.27
N GLN A 53 -7.06 7.63 -46.69
CA GLN A 53 -8.42 7.12 -46.52
C GLN A 53 -8.70 6.10 -47.64
N SER A 54 -9.14 4.91 -47.29
CA SER A 54 -10.03 4.11 -48.12
C SER A 54 -11.02 3.38 -47.21
N HIS A 55 -12.27 3.76 -47.37
CA HIS A 55 -13.45 3.25 -46.72
C HIS A 55 -13.79 1.84 -47.19
N SER A 56 -14.35 1.00 -46.30
CA SER A 56 -15.50 0.18 -46.66
C SER A 56 -16.26 -0.23 -45.40
N GLU A 57 -17.56 0.04 -45.44
CA GLU A 57 -18.59 -0.25 -44.45
C GLU A 57 -18.94 -1.75 -44.41
N SER A 58 -19.41 -2.24 -43.25
CA SER A 58 -20.61 -3.08 -43.17
C SER A 58 -21.09 -3.26 -41.72
N GLU A 59 -22.39 -3.03 -41.57
CA GLU A 59 -23.27 -3.09 -40.41
C GLU A 59 -23.47 -4.49 -39.76
N VAL A 60 -23.81 -4.45 -38.46
CA VAL A 60 -24.84 -5.23 -37.71
C VAL A 60 -24.75 -6.76 -37.66
N LYS A 61 -24.61 -7.31 -36.44
CA LYS A 61 -25.66 -8.12 -35.77
C LYS A 61 -25.37 -8.38 -34.29
N GLU A 62 -26.46 -8.35 -33.53
CA GLU A 62 -26.64 -8.69 -32.12
C GLU A 62 -26.64 -10.22 -31.88
N ASP A 63 -26.62 -10.55 -30.58
CA ASP A 63 -27.14 -11.74 -29.89
C ASP A 63 -26.22 -12.91 -29.47
N ASP A 64 -26.28 -13.09 -28.14
CA ASP A 64 -26.43 -14.30 -27.31
C ASP A 64 -25.29 -15.31 -27.09
N ASP A 65 -24.91 -15.38 -25.80
CA ASP A 65 -24.95 -16.55 -24.92
C ASP A 65 -24.53 -17.91 -25.50
N HIS A 66 -23.41 -18.46 -24.98
CA HIS A 66 -23.49 -19.65 -24.12
C HIS A 66 -22.16 -19.92 -23.42
N GLU A 67 -22.26 -20.19 -22.12
CA GLU A 67 -21.27 -20.94 -21.35
C GLU A 67 -20.98 -22.31 -22.00
N THR A 68 -19.74 -22.81 -21.97
CA THR A 68 -19.54 -24.21 -21.55
C THR A 68 -18.13 -24.46 -21.04
N ALA A 69 -18.10 -24.97 -19.81
CA ALA A 69 -17.00 -25.72 -19.22
C ALA A 69 -16.69 -27.01 -20.00
N GLY A 70 -15.53 -27.62 -19.73
CA GLY A 70 -15.24 -28.99 -20.15
C GLY A 70 -13.77 -29.19 -20.51
N SER A 71 -12.91 -29.33 -19.50
CA SER A 71 -12.45 -30.64 -19.00
C SER A 71 -11.29 -31.22 -19.80
N LEU A 72 -10.09 -31.08 -19.23
CA LEU A 72 -8.91 -31.86 -19.54
C LEU A 72 -8.69 -32.85 -18.39
N ASN A 73 -8.78 -34.12 -18.71
CA ASN A 73 -8.11 -35.26 -18.09
C ASN A 73 -8.55 -36.49 -18.91
N ALA A 74 -7.78 -37.52 -19.16
CA ALA A 74 -6.38 -37.88 -19.01
C ALA A 74 -6.31 -39.24 -19.74
N GLN A 75 -5.18 -39.63 -20.29
CA GLN A 75 -4.59 -40.95 -20.03
C GLN A 75 -3.34 -41.22 -20.87
N GLU A 76 -2.33 -41.58 -20.10
CA GLU A 76 -1.18 -42.45 -20.33
C GLU A 76 -1.25 -43.44 -21.50
N GLY A 77 -0.06 -43.81 -21.99
CA GLY A 77 0.15 -45.17 -22.50
C GLY A 77 1.16 -45.26 -23.62
N ALA A 78 2.37 -45.71 -23.29
CA ALA A 78 3.51 -45.96 -24.16
C ALA A 78 3.23 -46.91 -25.36
N ILE A 79 4.05 -46.84 -26.41
CA ILE A 79 5.01 -47.88 -26.85
C ILE A 79 5.65 -47.49 -28.21
N ASP A 80 6.88 -47.99 -28.33
CA ASP A 80 8.04 -47.74 -29.17
C ASP A 80 7.96 -48.25 -30.65
N LEU A 81 8.99 -47.85 -31.43
CA LEU A 81 9.63 -48.49 -32.60
C LEU A 81 9.53 -47.83 -33.99
N LYS A 82 10.71 -47.31 -34.42
CA LYS A 82 11.48 -47.54 -35.68
C LYS A 82 10.72 -47.50 -37.03
N ASP A 83 11.24 -46.93 -38.13
CA ASP A 83 12.59 -47.03 -38.66
C ASP A 83 12.83 -46.02 -39.80
N ALA A 84 14.10 -45.90 -40.17
CA ALA A 84 14.75 -44.88 -40.99
C ALA A 84 14.53 -44.94 -42.52
N THR A 85 14.88 -43.85 -43.21
CA THR A 85 15.79 -43.84 -44.39
C THR A 85 16.27 -42.41 -44.69
N ARG A 86 17.54 -42.07 -44.34
CA ARG A 86 18.74 -42.02 -45.21
C ARG A 86 18.69 -40.97 -46.35
N ARG A 87 19.37 -39.83 -46.20
CA ARG A 87 20.83 -39.54 -46.42
C ARG A 87 21.23 -39.32 -47.90
N LYS A 88 21.87 -38.17 -48.17
CA LYS A 88 23.25 -38.02 -48.70
C LYS A 88 23.64 -36.51 -48.68
N LYS A 89 24.60 -36.04 -47.85
CA LYS A 89 26.10 -36.12 -47.89
C LYS A 89 26.68 -35.20 -48.98
N LYS A 90 27.70 -34.34 -48.78
CA LYS A 90 29.00 -34.38 -48.04
C LYS A 90 29.63 -32.96 -48.23
N LYS A 91 30.61 -32.41 -47.49
CA LYS A 91 31.88 -32.96 -46.96
C LYS A 91 32.56 -31.94 -46.00
N LYS A 92 33.30 -32.48 -45.01
CA LYS A 92 34.06 -31.84 -43.90
C LYS A 92 35.49 -31.40 -44.25
N LYS A 93 36.06 -30.45 -43.46
CA LYS A 93 37.33 -30.48 -42.65
C LYS A 93 37.70 -29.03 -42.22
N LYS A 94 38.34 -28.64 -41.10
CA LYS A 94 38.71 -29.16 -39.75
C LYS A 94 39.37 -27.96 -38.96
N LYS A 95 38.84 -27.57 -37.77
CA LYS A 95 39.43 -26.92 -36.53
C LYS A 95 40.42 -25.70 -36.60
N PRO A 96 40.64 -24.90 -35.51
CA PRO A 96 39.88 -24.63 -34.26
C PRO A 96 39.74 -23.12 -33.85
N CYS A 97 38.97 -22.86 -32.78
CA CYS A 97 39.09 -21.76 -31.78
C CYS A 97 38.17 -20.51 -31.88
N LYS A 98 37.86 -20.00 -30.67
CA LYS A 98 37.17 -18.78 -30.21
C LYS A 98 35.63 -18.72 -30.19
N ILE A 99 35.11 -18.85 -28.97
CA ILE A 99 33.78 -18.41 -28.53
C ILE A 99 33.79 -16.87 -28.42
N PRO A 100 32.84 -16.10 -28.97
CA PRO A 100 32.59 -14.75 -28.50
C PRO A 100 31.60 -14.78 -27.34
N SER A 101 32.02 -14.11 -26.27
CA SER A 101 31.32 -13.89 -25.01
C SER A 101 29.96 -13.19 -25.20
N ASN A 102 28.99 -13.71 -24.47
CA ASN A 102 27.66 -13.14 -24.28
C ASN A 102 27.75 -11.77 -23.59
N THR A 103 27.07 -10.77 -24.13
CA THR A 103 26.95 -9.42 -23.55
C THR A 103 26.09 -9.49 -22.29
N ARG A 104 26.71 -9.42 -21.11
CA ARG A 104 26.03 -9.25 -19.82
C ARG A 104 25.56 -7.80 -19.65
N SER A 105 24.39 -7.64 -19.03
CA SER A 105 23.78 -6.36 -18.67
C SER A 105 24.66 -5.57 -17.70
N SER A 106 24.65 -4.24 -17.78
CA SER A 106 25.45 -3.33 -16.96
C SER A 106 25.07 -3.29 -15.47
N GLU A 107 24.01 -3.97 -15.06
CA GLU A 107 23.59 -4.05 -13.64
C GLU A 107 24.34 -5.16 -12.87
N ASP A 108 24.66 -6.30 -13.51
CA ASP A 108 25.50 -7.36 -12.91
C ASP A 108 26.92 -6.85 -12.60
N ASN A 109 27.37 -5.82 -13.32
CA ASN A 109 28.70 -5.23 -13.16
C ASN A 109 28.80 -4.31 -11.94
N ILE A 110 27.67 -3.81 -11.42
CA ILE A 110 27.61 -2.93 -10.24
C ILE A 110 27.63 -3.78 -8.96
N GLU A 111 26.96 -4.93 -8.94
CA GLU A 111 27.08 -5.90 -7.84
C GLU A 111 28.51 -6.43 -7.70
N ASP A 112 29.15 -6.76 -8.83
CA ASP A 112 30.56 -7.19 -8.87
C ASP A 112 31.53 -6.08 -8.39
N GLU A 113 31.19 -4.80 -8.57
CA GLU A 113 32.02 -3.66 -8.12
C GLU A 113 31.89 -3.42 -6.62
N VAL A 114 30.68 -3.55 -6.07
CA VAL A 114 30.44 -3.44 -4.62
C VAL A 114 31.10 -4.60 -3.87
N GLU A 115 30.94 -5.83 -4.35
CA GLU A 115 31.53 -7.01 -3.71
C GLU A 115 33.07 -7.00 -3.80
N ARG A 116 33.63 -6.45 -4.89
CA ARG A 116 35.06 -6.23 -5.04
C ARG A 116 35.57 -5.12 -4.13
N SER A 117 34.80 -4.04 -3.91
CA SER A 117 35.14 -2.96 -2.97
C SER A 117 35.14 -3.44 -1.51
N VAL A 118 34.20 -4.30 -1.12
CA VAL A 118 34.15 -4.90 0.23
C VAL A 118 35.35 -5.82 0.46
N ARG A 119 35.75 -6.58 -0.57
CA ARG A 119 36.93 -7.46 -0.52
C ARG A 119 38.23 -6.66 -0.45
N GLU A 120 38.33 -5.57 -1.20
CA GLU A 120 39.48 -4.66 -1.18
C GLU A 120 39.62 -3.95 0.19
N VAL A 121 38.50 -3.55 0.81
CA VAL A 121 38.50 -2.97 2.17
C VAL A 121 38.93 -3.99 3.23
N ASN A 122 38.51 -5.25 3.10
CA ASN A 122 38.97 -6.33 3.99
C ASN A 122 40.46 -6.68 3.79
N GLU A 123 41.00 -6.58 2.57
CA GLU A 123 42.44 -6.73 2.31
C GLU A 123 43.27 -5.56 2.88
N LEU A 124 42.73 -4.33 2.87
CA LEU A 124 43.41 -3.13 3.35
C LEU A 124 43.45 -3.00 4.87
N LEU A 125 42.40 -3.46 5.57
CA LEU A 125 42.26 -3.30 7.01
C LEU A 125 42.61 -4.56 7.81
N GLY A 126 42.85 -5.69 7.12
CA GLY A 126 43.10 -6.99 7.74
C GLY A 126 41.83 -7.61 8.31
N GLU A 127 41.65 -8.91 8.10
CA GLU A 127 40.53 -9.65 8.68
C GLU A 127 40.62 -9.58 10.21
N MET A 128 39.54 -9.10 10.85
CA MET A 128 39.44 -9.10 12.31
C MET A 128 39.41 -10.56 12.77
N GLN A 129 40.53 -11.00 13.33
CA GLN A 129 40.76 -12.38 13.72
C GLN A 129 39.74 -12.80 14.79
N GLU A 130 38.84 -13.73 14.45
CA GLU A 130 37.99 -14.41 15.41
C GLU A 130 38.89 -15.15 16.41
N VAL A 131 38.88 -14.70 17.66
CA VAL A 131 39.54 -15.39 18.76
C VAL A 131 38.73 -16.66 19.05
N GLY A 132 39.37 -17.82 18.87
CA GLY A 132 38.81 -19.14 19.13
C GLY A 132 38.44 -19.40 20.61
N PRO A 133 37.81 -20.55 20.89
CA PRO A 133 36.77 -20.68 21.90
C PRO A 133 37.33 -20.93 23.30
N ALA A 134 36.89 -20.14 24.28
CA ALA A 134 36.98 -20.49 25.69
C ALA A 134 35.63 -21.07 26.14
N HIS A 135 35.65 -22.37 26.45
CA HIS A 135 34.67 -23.17 27.18
C HIS A 135 33.38 -22.46 27.63
N TYR A 136 32.30 -22.69 26.91
CA TYR A 136 30.95 -22.72 27.50
C TYR A 136 30.24 -24.00 27.07
N SER A 137 29.62 -24.61 28.07
CA SER A 137 29.00 -25.93 28.09
C SER A 137 27.97 -26.14 26.98
N GLU A 138 27.86 -27.39 26.55
CA GLU A 138 26.93 -27.92 25.57
C GLU A 138 25.50 -27.38 25.72
N ALA A 139 25.10 -26.52 24.79
CA ALA A 139 23.71 -26.30 24.44
C ALA A 139 23.59 -26.45 22.92
N SER A 140 23.14 -27.65 22.51
CA SER A 140 22.44 -27.98 21.26
C SER A 140 22.55 -26.99 20.10
N THR A 141 23.26 -27.43 19.06
CA THR A 141 23.28 -26.91 17.69
C THR A 141 21.89 -26.46 17.22
N MET A 142 21.60 -25.16 17.26
CA MET A 142 20.43 -24.57 16.61
C MET A 142 20.83 -23.99 15.26
N SER A 143 20.04 -24.30 14.23
CA SER A 143 20.07 -23.70 12.89
C SER A 143 20.14 -22.15 12.95
N PRO A 144 20.81 -21.48 12.00
CA PRO A 144 20.92 -20.00 11.96
C PRO A 144 19.56 -19.27 11.78
N ASN A 145 18.44 -20.00 11.66
CA ASN A 145 17.09 -19.47 11.60
C ASN A 145 16.36 -19.33 12.95
N ALA A 146 16.99 -19.65 14.08
CA ALA A 146 16.45 -19.36 15.41
C ALA A 146 16.86 -17.93 15.83
N ARG A 147 16.01 -16.90 15.91
CA ARG A 147 14.56 -16.73 15.68
C ARG A 147 14.38 -15.29 15.18
N LYS A 148 14.18 -15.08 13.87
CA LYS A 148 13.63 -13.79 13.44
C LYS A 148 12.28 -13.61 14.12
N SER A 149 12.03 -12.42 14.68
CA SER A 149 10.74 -12.05 15.24
C SER A 149 9.63 -12.39 14.23
N VAL A 150 8.49 -12.90 14.68
CA VAL A 150 7.38 -13.26 13.78
C VAL A 150 6.89 -12.04 12.98
N LEU A 151 7.09 -10.84 13.54
CA LEU A 151 6.79 -9.54 12.92
C LEU A 151 7.97 -8.91 12.17
N SER A 152 9.08 -9.63 11.95
CA SER A 152 10.17 -9.12 11.12
C SER A 152 9.69 -8.94 9.68
N VAL A 153 10.05 -7.82 9.07
CA VAL A 153 9.59 -7.45 7.73
C VAL A 153 10.73 -7.66 6.73
N ASP A 154 10.42 -8.31 5.61
CA ASP A 154 11.38 -8.43 4.50
C ASP A 154 11.29 -7.22 3.57
N HIS A 155 12.35 -6.40 3.57
CA HIS A 155 12.48 -5.21 2.73
C HIS A 155 12.31 -5.50 1.23
N ARG A 156 12.68 -6.69 0.74
CA ARG A 156 12.57 -7.02 -0.69
C ARG A 156 11.12 -7.13 -1.14
N THR A 157 10.25 -7.53 -0.23
CA THR A 157 8.82 -7.72 -0.45
C THR A 157 7.99 -6.49 -0.08
N LEU A 158 8.59 -5.40 0.42
CA LEU A 158 7.87 -4.14 0.66
C LEU A 158 7.54 -3.37 -0.64
N ASN A 159 8.22 -3.66 -1.75
CA ASN A 159 7.94 -3.01 -3.03
C ASN A 159 6.90 -3.81 -3.85
N PRO A 160 5.68 -3.29 -4.06
CA PRO A 160 4.66 -4.00 -4.83
C PRO A 160 5.09 -4.34 -6.25
N ASN A 161 5.97 -3.54 -6.85
CA ASN A 161 6.48 -3.80 -8.21
C ASN A 161 7.30 -5.08 -8.28
N ASN A 162 7.98 -5.48 -7.19
CA ASN A 162 8.74 -6.73 -7.16
C ASN A 162 7.80 -7.94 -7.20
N GLU A 163 6.67 -7.86 -6.49
CA GLU A 163 5.63 -8.89 -6.50
C GLU A 163 4.93 -8.94 -7.86
N LEU A 164 4.55 -7.79 -8.43
CA LEU A 164 3.96 -7.73 -9.76
C LEU A 164 4.91 -8.30 -10.84
N ARG A 165 6.22 -8.05 -10.74
CA ARG A 165 7.24 -8.66 -11.62
C ARG A 165 7.27 -10.18 -11.48
N ARG A 166 7.09 -10.69 -10.26
CA ARG A 166 7.06 -12.13 -9.98
C ARG A 166 5.81 -12.78 -10.56
N ILE A 167 4.65 -12.14 -10.42
CA ILE A 167 3.34 -12.66 -10.88
C ILE A 167 3.20 -12.57 -12.40
N PHE A 168 3.47 -11.40 -12.98
CA PHE A 168 3.18 -11.12 -14.41
C PHE A 168 4.42 -11.20 -15.31
N GLY A 169 5.60 -11.38 -14.74
CA GLY A 169 6.87 -11.34 -15.47
C GLY A 169 7.36 -9.91 -15.74
N SER A 170 8.65 -9.80 -16.04
CA SER A 170 9.35 -8.51 -16.17
C SER A 170 8.91 -7.65 -17.37
N LYS A 171 8.32 -8.26 -18.41
CA LYS A 171 7.98 -7.59 -19.68
C LYS A 171 6.81 -6.60 -19.57
N ILE A 172 5.85 -6.84 -18.67
CA ILE A 172 4.66 -5.98 -18.53
C ILE A 172 5.01 -4.66 -17.81
N ILE A 173 6.00 -4.67 -16.92
CA ILE A 173 6.37 -3.53 -16.07
C ILE A 173 7.44 -2.64 -16.72
N GLN A 174 8.15 -3.15 -17.74
CA GLN A 174 9.16 -2.38 -18.46
C GLN A 174 8.59 -1.14 -19.16
N ASN A 175 7.34 -1.16 -19.64
CA ASN A 175 6.73 0.01 -20.30
C ASN A 175 6.59 1.23 -19.38
N GLU A 176 6.49 1.03 -18.07
CA GLU A 176 6.39 2.12 -17.09
C GLU A 176 7.79 2.61 -16.64
N GLN A 177 8.80 1.75 -16.68
CA GLN A 177 10.18 2.10 -16.31
C GLN A 177 11.03 2.63 -17.47
N VAL A 178 10.74 2.25 -18.71
CA VAL A 178 11.47 2.74 -19.90
C VAL A 178 11.20 4.24 -20.13
N LYS A 179 10.05 4.76 -19.68
CA LYS A 179 9.77 6.20 -19.64
C LYS A 179 10.57 6.96 -18.56
N LYS A 180 11.17 6.26 -17.58
CA LYS A 180 11.89 6.81 -16.40
C LYS A 180 13.41 7.00 -16.62
N ARG A 181 13.91 6.84 -17.85
CA ARG A 181 15.34 7.02 -18.20
C ARG A 181 15.65 8.40 -18.81
N GLY A 182 14.90 9.43 -18.41
CA GLY A 182 15.20 10.83 -18.71
C GLY A 182 16.24 11.40 -17.74
N ARG A 183 17.38 11.87 -18.26
CA ARG A 183 18.38 12.63 -17.50
C ARG A 183 17.79 13.97 -17.08
N ASN A 184 17.40 14.11 -15.80
CA ASN A 184 17.47 15.32 -14.98
C ASN A 184 17.04 14.95 -13.54
N ARG A 185 17.99 14.53 -12.71
CA ARG A 185 17.72 14.16 -11.30
C ARG A 185 17.70 15.43 -10.44
N GLY A 186 16.51 15.93 -10.11
CA GLY A 186 16.29 16.48 -8.77
C GLY A 186 16.35 15.31 -7.79
N HIS A 187 17.13 15.41 -6.71
CA HIS A 187 17.36 14.30 -5.79
C HIS A 187 16.14 14.03 -4.88
N LEU A 188 15.12 13.32 -5.39
CA LEU A 188 14.11 12.69 -4.53
C LEU A 188 14.80 11.57 -3.74
N ARG A 189 14.55 11.53 -2.42
CA ARG A 189 15.17 10.54 -1.52
C ARG A 189 14.61 9.17 -1.88
N SER A 190 15.48 8.17 -2.07
CA SER A 190 15.02 6.79 -2.21
C SER A 190 14.49 6.29 -0.88
N THR A 191 13.31 5.68 -0.92
CA THR A 191 12.56 5.17 0.23
C THR A 191 12.20 3.70 0.02
N TRP A 192 11.88 2.99 1.11
CA TRP A 192 11.54 1.57 1.13
C TRP A 192 10.04 1.30 1.07
N LEU A 193 9.19 2.16 1.65
CA LEU A 193 7.75 1.93 1.70
C LEU A 193 7.06 2.34 0.40
N VAL A 194 7.53 3.41 -0.22
CA VAL A 194 6.96 3.95 -1.47
C VAL A 194 8.08 4.31 -2.43
N SER A 195 7.83 4.17 -3.74
CA SER A 195 8.70 4.72 -4.78
C SER A 195 8.17 6.08 -5.24
N PRO A 196 8.90 7.18 -5.01
CA PRO A 196 8.43 8.50 -5.43
C PRO A 196 8.30 8.58 -6.95
N LYS A 197 7.29 9.31 -7.43
CA LYS A 197 7.07 9.55 -8.86
C LYS A 197 7.80 10.81 -9.32
N GLU A 198 8.17 10.85 -10.60
CA GLU A 198 8.94 11.96 -11.20
C GLU A 198 8.15 13.27 -11.25
N ASN A 199 6.82 13.19 -11.33
CA ASN A 199 5.91 14.35 -11.34
C ASN A 199 5.65 14.93 -9.94
N TRP A 200 6.25 14.37 -8.87
CA TRP A 200 6.02 14.87 -7.52
C TRP A 200 6.85 16.12 -7.23
N PRO A 201 6.30 17.11 -6.51
CA PRO A 201 7.05 18.28 -6.07
C PRO A 201 8.28 17.88 -5.25
N GLN A 202 9.34 18.69 -5.23
CA GLN A 202 10.48 18.42 -4.35
C GLN A 202 10.04 18.53 -2.88
N ILE A 203 10.53 17.64 -2.02
CA ILE A 203 10.05 17.53 -0.63
C ILE A 203 10.46 18.72 0.26
N GLY A 204 11.54 19.42 -0.08
CA GLY A 204 12.02 20.56 0.69
C GLY A 204 12.15 20.24 2.18
N LYS A 205 11.76 21.19 3.04
CA LYS A 205 11.61 20.99 4.48
C LYS A 205 10.11 20.93 4.81
N PRO A 206 9.50 19.73 4.91
CA PRO A 206 8.05 19.62 5.12
C PRO A 206 7.61 20.07 6.52
N GLY A 207 8.53 20.30 7.45
CA GLY A 207 8.19 20.66 8.85
C GLY A 207 7.83 19.46 9.72
N LEU A 208 8.11 18.25 9.26
CA LEU A 208 7.95 16.99 9.96
C LEU A 208 9.31 16.36 10.25
N SER A 209 9.48 15.83 11.44
CA SER A 209 10.66 15.05 11.84
C SER A 209 10.27 13.99 12.86
N MET A 210 11.11 12.98 13.05
CA MET A 210 10.89 11.93 14.05
C MET A 210 12.03 11.94 15.07
N LYS A 211 11.67 11.83 16.33
CA LYS A 211 12.59 11.80 17.46
C LYS A 211 12.56 10.46 18.17
N LEU A 212 13.74 9.99 18.58
CA LEU A 212 13.88 8.87 19.52
C LEU A 212 13.58 9.39 20.94
N VAL A 213 12.51 8.86 21.53
CA VAL A 213 12.06 9.22 22.90
C VAL A 213 12.87 8.44 23.92
N GLU A 214 12.93 7.12 23.78
CA GLU A 214 13.62 6.24 24.71
C GLU A 214 14.01 4.92 24.06
N THR A 215 14.97 4.22 24.66
CA THR A 215 15.31 2.84 24.31
C THR A 215 15.26 1.98 25.56
N LYS A 216 14.43 0.93 25.55
CA LYS A 216 14.24 0.02 26.68
C LYS A 216 14.29 -1.42 26.18
N ASN A 217 15.11 -2.26 26.80
CA ASN A 217 15.21 -3.70 26.47
C ASN A 217 15.43 -4.00 24.97
N GLY A 218 16.21 -3.19 24.26
CA GLY A 218 16.43 -3.33 22.82
C GLY A 218 15.27 -2.87 21.92
N ILE A 219 14.22 -2.30 22.51
CA ILE A 219 13.08 -1.68 21.84
C ILE A 219 13.26 -0.16 21.84
N HIS A 220 13.09 0.47 20.69
CA HIS A 220 13.24 1.91 20.49
C HIS A 220 11.86 2.56 20.33
N TYR A 221 11.58 3.58 21.13
CA TYR A 221 10.31 4.30 21.12
C TYR A 221 10.50 5.65 20.44
N PHE A 222 9.65 5.95 19.46
CA PHE A 222 9.74 7.16 18.66
C PHE A 222 8.48 8.00 18.76
N THR A 223 8.56 9.25 18.31
CA THR A 223 7.43 10.17 18.18
C THR A 223 7.72 11.17 17.07
N TYR A 224 6.69 11.56 16.33
CA TYR A 224 6.78 12.66 15.37
C TYR A 224 6.81 14.03 16.07
N GLU A 225 7.63 14.94 15.56
CA GLU A 225 7.70 16.33 15.97
C GLU A 225 7.31 17.22 14.78
N HIS A 226 6.34 18.10 15.01
CA HIS A 226 5.82 19.03 14.02
C HIS A 226 6.41 20.42 14.27
N SER A 227 6.99 21.05 13.25
CA SER A 227 7.49 22.42 13.34
C SER A 227 6.35 23.41 13.56
N LEU A 228 6.65 24.61 14.07
CA LEU A 228 5.63 25.66 14.27
C LEU A 228 4.89 25.98 12.96
N ASN A 229 5.59 26.00 11.82
CA ASN A 229 4.96 26.20 10.52
C ASN A 229 3.99 25.05 10.18
N TYR A 230 4.40 23.79 10.38
CA TYR A 230 3.51 22.65 10.15
C TYR A 230 2.28 22.71 11.06
N GLN A 231 2.46 23.08 12.32
CA GLN A 231 1.38 23.26 13.28
C GLN A 231 0.36 24.32 12.83
N GLN A 232 0.83 25.45 12.29
CA GLN A 232 -0.06 26.48 11.74
C GLN A 232 -0.87 25.97 10.54
N VAL A 233 -0.25 25.22 9.64
CA VAL A 233 -0.94 24.61 8.48
C VAL A 233 -1.94 23.56 8.94
N GLN A 234 -1.59 22.74 9.93
CA GLN A 234 -2.50 21.76 10.53
C GLN A 234 -3.74 22.42 11.13
N MET A 235 -3.59 23.56 11.83
CA MET A 235 -4.75 24.29 12.36
C MET A 235 -5.67 24.79 11.24
N ARG A 236 -5.10 25.34 10.15
CA ARG A 236 -5.89 25.71 8.95
C ARG A 236 -6.58 24.50 8.32
N PHE A 237 -5.92 23.34 8.31
CA PHE A 237 -6.54 22.09 7.86
C PHE A 237 -7.72 21.68 8.75
N LEU A 238 -7.58 21.73 10.07
CA LEU A 238 -8.68 21.41 10.98
C LEU A 238 -9.88 22.37 10.79
N GLU A 239 -9.61 23.66 10.57
CA GLU A 239 -10.63 24.64 10.20
C GLU A 239 -11.29 24.31 8.85
N ALA A 240 -10.50 23.90 7.84
CA ALA A 240 -11.00 23.50 6.53
C ALA A 240 -11.92 22.25 6.64
N VAL A 241 -11.54 21.25 7.43
CA VAL A 241 -12.39 20.07 7.65
C VAL A 241 -13.70 20.45 8.34
N GLU A 242 -13.67 21.35 9.32
CA GLU A 242 -14.88 21.87 9.97
C GLU A 242 -15.75 22.73 9.05
N SER A 243 -15.16 23.37 8.04
CA SER A 243 -15.90 24.13 7.04
C SER A 243 -16.66 23.25 6.04
N LEU A 244 -16.33 21.95 5.99
CA LEU A 244 -16.88 20.94 5.09
C LEU A 244 -16.68 21.22 3.58
N ASN A 245 -15.94 22.27 3.21
CA ASN A 245 -15.66 22.58 1.81
C ASN A 245 -14.33 21.95 1.36
N PRO A 246 -14.33 21.07 0.33
CA PRO A 246 -13.12 20.42 -0.16
C PRO A 246 -12.10 21.39 -0.80
N ASP A 247 -12.55 22.53 -1.34
CA ASP A 247 -11.67 23.51 -2.01
C ASP A 247 -10.59 24.06 -1.08
N PHE A 248 -10.89 24.22 0.22
CA PHE A 248 -9.90 24.67 1.19
C PHE A 248 -8.81 23.62 1.43
N ILE A 249 -9.17 22.33 1.44
CA ILE A 249 -8.20 21.24 1.55
C ILE A 249 -7.30 21.19 0.31
N VAL A 250 -7.89 21.39 -0.87
CA VAL A 250 -7.15 21.49 -2.14
C VAL A 250 -6.21 22.69 -2.12
N GLY A 251 -6.66 23.86 -1.65
CA GLY A 251 -5.82 25.06 -1.50
C GLY A 251 -4.63 24.83 -0.55
N ILE A 252 -4.84 24.08 0.53
CA ILE A 252 -3.74 23.67 1.43
C ILE A 252 -2.74 22.78 0.69
N ILE A 253 -3.18 21.79 -0.09
CA ILE A 253 -2.29 20.90 -0.83
C ILE A 253 -1.53 21.66 -1.93
N ASN A 254 -2.15 22.63 -2.58
CA ASN A 254 -1.50 23.44 -3.61
C ASN A 254 -0.36 24.30 -3.05
N THR A 255 -0.52 24.79 -1.82
CA THR A 255 0.49 25.61 -1.11
C THR A 255 1.49 24.76 -0.32
N HIS A 256 1.04 23.63 0.22
CA HIS A 256 1.80 22.70 1.06
C HIS A 256 1.59 21.25 0.57
N PRO A 257 2.27 20.84 -0.52
CA PRO A 257 2.01 19.57 -1.21
C PRO A 257 2.25 18.29 -0.40
N TYR A 258 2.89 18.42 0.76
CA TYR A 258 3.30 17.33 1.64
C TYR A 258 2.64 17.37 3.03
N HIS A 259 1.58 18.17 3.20
CA HIS A 259 0.78 18.16 4.43
C HIS A 259 -0.01 16.84 4.55
N VAL A 260 0.39 15.98 5.49
CA VAL A 260 0.00 14.56 5.56
C VAL A 260 -1.51 14.39 5.70
N ASP A 261 -2.14 15.05 6.67
CA ASP A 261 -3.57 14.82 6.95
C ASP A 261 -4.47 15.37 5.85
N ALA A 262 -4.05 16.45 5.17
CA ALA A 262 -4.77 16.98 4.01
C ALA A 262 -4.72 16.00 2.84
N LEU A 263 -3.56 15.38 2.58
CA LEU A 263 -3.42 14.33 1.57
C LEU A 263 -4.29 13.12 1.88
N LEU A 264 -4.31 12.67 3.14
CA LEU A 264 -5.13 11.53 3.57
C LEU A 264 -6.63 11.82 3.46
N GLN A 265 -7.06 13.03 3.79
CA GLN A 265 -8.46 13.45 3.68
C GLN A 265 -8.89 13.61 2.22
N LEU A 266 -8.07 14.24 1.38
CA LEU A 266 -8.36 14.34 -0.05
C LEU A 266 -8.38 12.96 -0.72
N SER A 267 -7.51 12.04 -0.32
CA SER A 267 -7.56 10.67 -0.80
C SER A 267 -8.91 10.00 -0.56
N ASP A 268 -9.58 10.29 0.55
CA ASP A 268 -10.91 9.72 0.81
C ASP A 268 -11.96 10.35 -0.10
N LEU A 269 -11.86 11.65 -0.37
CA LEU A 269 -12.73 12.33 -1.33
C LEU A 269 -12.56 11.73 -2.74
N CYS A 270 -11.31 11.50 -3.18
CA CYS A 270 -11.02 10.82 -4.45
C CYS A 270 -11.59 9.40 -4.49
N ARG A 271 -11.55 8.68 -3.36
CA ARG A 271 -12.11 7.33 -3.26
C ARG A 271 -13.63 7.35 -3.40
N LEU A 272 -14.30 8.33 -2.79
CA LEU A 272 -15.76 8.53 -2.90
C LEU A 272 -16.20 8.92 -4.32
N SER A 273 -15.34 9.61 -5.07
CA SER A 273 -15.56 9.96 -6.47
C SER A 273 -15.07 8.88 -7.46
N ASP A 274 -14.75 7.68 -6.97
CA ASP A 274 -14.26 6.54 -7.76
C ASP A 274 -12.90 6.76 -8.50
N ASP A 275 -12.15 7.82 -8.17
CA ASP A 275 -10.77 8.01 -8.65
C ASP A 275 -9.75 7.34 -7.72
N LEU A 276 -9.71 6.00 -7.82
CA LEU A 276 -8.83 5.16 -6.99
C LEU A 276 -7.35 5.37 -7.30
N ALA A 277 -7.01 5.80 -8.52
CA ALA A 277 -5.62 5.99 -8.94
C ALA A 277 -5.01 7.23 -8.26
N LEU A 278 -5.74 8.35 -8.29
CA LEU A 278 -5.33 9.57 -7.59
C LEU A 278 -5.36 9.35 -6.07
N ALA A 279 -6.39 8.68 -5.54
CA ALA A 279 -6.46 8.34 -4.12
C ALA A 279 -5.21 7.57 -3.64
N ALA A 280 -4.83 6.52 -4.36
CA ALA A 280 -3.63 5.73 -4.06
C ALA A 280 -2.34 6.57 -4.13
N GLU A 281 -2.24 7.48 -5.10
CA GLU A 281 -1.10 8.39 -5.24
C GLU A 281 -1.01 9.40 -4.09
N LEU A 282 -2.13 9.95 -3.62
CA LEU A 282 -2.17 10.86 -2.47
C LEU A 282 -1.69 10.18 -1.19
N VAL A 283 -2.12 8.93 -0.93
CA VAL A 283 -1.64 8.14 0.20
C VAL A 283 -0.14 7.82 0.07
N GLN A 284 0.31 7.45 -1.12
CA GLN A 284 1.73 7.21 -1.39
C GLN A 284 2.58 8.47 -1.13
N ARG A 285 2.09 9.64 -1.54
CA ARG A 285 2.76 10.93 -1.31
C ARG A 285 2.81 11.29 0.19
N ALA A 286 1.73 11.02 0.93
CA ALA A 286 1.69 11.19 2.38
C ALA A 286 2.70 10.27 3.08
N LEU A 287 2.74 9.00 2.70
CA LEU A 287 3.65 8.01 3.27
C LEU A 287 5.13 8.32 2.93
N TYR A 288 5.40 8.81 1.73
CA TYR A 288 6.73 9.29 1.34
C TYR A 288 7.21 10.45 2.23
N CYS A 289 6.34 11.42 2.53
CA CYS A 289 6.66 12.51 3.46
C CYS A 289 7.01 11.98 4.87
N LEU A 290 6.15 11.09 5.39
CA LEU A 290 6.33 10.47 6.70
C LEU A 290 7.61 9.64 6.81
N GLU A 291 7.95 8.88 5.76
CA GLU A 291 9.17 8.08 5.69
C GLU A 291 10.42 8.96 5.56
N CYS A 292 10.34 10.06 4.82
CA CYS A 292 11.44 11.02 4.74
C CYS A 292 11.75 11.66 6.10
N ALA A 293 10.76 11.76 6.98
CA ALA A 293 10.90 12.27 8.34
C ALA A 293 11.38 11.20 9.36
N PHE A 294 11.58 9.94 8.97
CA PHE A 294 12.06 8.90 9.89
C PHE A 294 13.43 9.23 10.50
N HIS A 295 13.56 8.95 11.79
CA HIS A 295 14.84 9.00 12.48
C HIS A 295 15.79 7.94 11.89
N PRO A 296 17.11 8.19 11.76
CA PRO A 296 18.04 7.22 11.19
C PRO A 296 18.06 5.84 11.88
N SER A 297 17.72 5.79 13.17
CA SER A 297 17.60 4.52 13.92
C SER A 297 16.22 3.86 13.84
N PHE A 298 15.26 4.48 13.17
CA PHE A 298 13.93 3.90 12.94
C PHE A 298 14.04 2.85 11.83
N SER A 299 14.04 1.58 12.22
CA SER A 299 14.08 0.46 11.28
C SER A 299 12.70 -0.17 11.11
N VAL A 300 12.23 -0.21 9.86
CA VAL A 300 10.97 -0.89 9.49
C VAL A 300 11.12 -2.41 9.38
N THR A 301 12.35 -2.95 9.33
CA THR A 301 12.59 -4.38 9.08
C THR A 301 12.75 -5.21 10.35
N LEU A 302 13.36 -4.63 11.38
CA LEU A 302 13.77 -5.36 12.59
C LEU A 302 12.61 -5.62 13.56
N GLY A 303 11.51 -4.86 13.46
CA GLY A 303 10.35 -5.02 14.34
C GLY A 303 10.61 -4.60 15.80
N ASN A 304 11.64 -3.80 16.06
CA ASN A 304 12.01 -3.30 17.40
C ASN A 304 11.71 -1.81 17.60
N CYS A 305 11.08 -1.16 16.64
CA CYS A 305 10.65 0.24 16.74
C CYS A 305 9.19 0.30 17.19
N ARG A 306 8.87 1.22 18.10
CA ARG A 306 7.52 1.45 18.65
C ARG A 306 7.10 2.89 18.44
N LEU A 307 5.81 3.08 18.21
CA LEU A 307 5.21 4.38 17.99
C LEU A 307 3.88 4.45 18.74
N ASP A 308 3.79 5.27 19.79
CA ASP A 308 2.57 5.34 20.61
C ASP A 308 1.42 5.99 19.83
N TYR A 309 0.30 5.28 19.68
CA TYR A 309 -0.90 5.75 18.97
C TYR A 309 -1.70 6.79 19.76
N ARG A 310 -1.47 6.91 21.07
CA ARG A 310 -2.12 7.92 21.91
C ARG A 310 -1.73 9.34 21.51
N LEU A 311 -0.51 9.52 21.01
CA LEU A 311 0.01 10.79 20.52
C LEU A 311 -0.58 11.11 19.14
N GLN A 312 -1.29 12.23 19.03
CA GLN A 312 -2.01 12.62 17.80
C GLN A 312 -1.11 12.66 16.56
N GLN A 313 0.09 13.20 16.68
CA GLN A 313 1.09 13.29 15.61
C GLN A 313 1.49 11.93 15.00
N ASN A 314 1.39 10.85 15.78
CA ASN A 314 1.83 9.52 15.37
C ASN A 314 0.76 8.76 14.57
N ARG A 315 -0.51 9.12 14.74
CA ARG A 315 -1.66 8.41 14.15
C ARG A 315 -1.62 8.45 12.62
N SER A 316 -1.11 9.55 12.05
CA SER A 316 -1.00 9.75 10.61
C SER A 316 -0.20 8.64 9.91
N LEU A 317 0.89 8.13 10.53
CA LEU A 317 1.66 7.02 9.97
C LEU A 317 0.86 5.71 9.96
N TYR A 318 0.18 5.38 11.05
CA TYR A 318 -0.68 4.20 11.12
C TYR A 318 -1.76 4.20 10.05
N ILE A 319 -2.42 5.35 9.87
CA ILE A 319 -3.51 5.51 8.91
C ILE A 319 -2.98 5.47 7.47
N ALA A 320 -1.86 6.15 7.19
CA ALA A 320 -1.22 6.10 5.86
C ALA A 320 -0.80 4.68 5.48
N LEU A 321 -0.16 3.95 6.41
CA LEU A 321 0.22 2.55 6.20
C LEU A 321 -1.00 1.65 5.98
N PHE A 322 -2.06 1.81 6.79
CA PHE A 322 -3.30 1.03 6.65
C PHE A 322 -3.95 1.25 5.29
N LYS A 323 -4.14 2.51 4.88
CA LYS A 323 -4.73 2.84 3.58
C LYS A 323 -3.85 2.34 2.43
N HIS A 324 -2.53 2.47 2.56
CA HIS A 324 -1.60 1.98 1.55
C HIS A 324 -1.67 0.44 1.40
N MET A 325 -1.72 -0.28 2.53
CA MET A 325 -1.92 -1.74 2.56
C MET A 325 -3.20 -2.15 1.82
N LEU A 326 -4.31 -1.43 2.00
CA LEU A 326 -5.55 -1.72 1.26
C LEU A 326 -5.38 -1.53 -0.26
N PHE A 327 -4.76 -0.43 -0.69
CA PHE A 327 -4.49 -0.19 -2.12
C PHE A 327 -3.53 -1.22 -2.74
N ILE A 328 -2.58 -1.74 -1.97
CA ILE A 328 -1.71 -2.84 -2.39
C ILE A 328 -2.53 -4.12 -2.53
N GLY A 329 -3.39 -4.41 -1.55
CA GLY A 329 -4.26 -5.58 -1.54
C GLY A 329 -5.25 -5.62 -2.72
N SER A 330 -5.82 -4.47 -3.11
CA SER A 330 -6.73 -4.37 -4.26
C SER A 330 -6.03 -4.65 -5.60
N ARG A 331 -4.70 -4.47 -5.66
CA ARG A 331 -3.85 -4.83 -6.82
C ARG A 331 -3.36 -6.27 -6.78
N ALA A 332 -3.92 -7.10 -5.90
CA ALA A 332 -3.54 -8.50 -5.69
C ALA A 332 -2.07 -8.72 -5.29
N CYS A 333 -1.41 -7.71 -4.72
CA CYS A 333 -0.06 -7.83 -4.17
C CYS A 333 -0.13 -8.28 -2.70
N TYR A 334 -0.68 -9.47 -2.46
CA TYR A 334 -1.03 -9.95 -1.13
C TYR A 334 0.19 -10.21 -0.24
N ARG A 335 1.33 -10.61 -0.83
CA ARG A 335 2.57 -10.80 -0.05
C ARG A 335 3.09 -9.46 0.46
N THR A 336 3.09 -8.44 -0.39
CA THR A 336 3.49 -7.08 0.02
C THR A 336 2.53 -6.53 1.07
N ALA A 337 1.22 -6.71 0.89
CA ALA A 337 0.23 -6.28 1.87
C ALA A 337 0.44 -6.95 3.25
N LEU A 338 0.79 -8.25 3.28
CA LEU A 338 1.12 -8.96 4.52
C LEU A 338 2.34 -8.33 5.23
N GLU A 339 3.37 -7.93 4.50
CA GLU A 339 4.53 -7.23 5.07
C GLU A 339 4.15 -5.89 5.68
N PHE A 340 3.22 -5.15 5.06
CA PHE A 340 2.65 -3.94 5.66
C PHE A 340 1.83 -4.25 6.92
N CYS A 341 1.06 -5.34 6.96
CA CYS A 341 0.39 -5.76 8.20
C CYS A 341 1.39 -6.00 9.33
N LYS A 342 2.48 -6.74 9.06
CA LYS A 342 3.56 -6.98 10.03
C LYS A 342 4.19 -5.68 10.50
N LEU A 343 4.46 -4.76 9.57
CA LEU A 343 5.03 -3.45 9.90
C LEU A 343 4.11 -2.66 10.83
N ILE A 344 2.84 -2.47 10.48
CA ILE A 344 1.89 -1.70 11.30
C ILE A 344 1.76 -2.32 12.69
N LEU A 345 1.62 -3.65 12.74
CA LEU A 345 1.50 -4.39 14.00
C LEU A 345 2.80 -4.35 14.82
N SER A 346 3.97 -4.19 14.19
CA SER A 346 5.24 -4.05 14.91
C SER A 346 5.38 -2.71 15.65
N LEU A 347 4.64 -1.68 15.25
CA LEU A 347 4.68 -0.35 15.89
C LEU A 347 4.04 -0.36 17.28
N ASP A 348 2.99 -1.16 17.46
CA ASP A 348 2.35 -1.43 18.75
C ASP A 348 1.74 -2.84 18.78
N PRO A 349 2.57 -3.88 19.05
CA PRO A 349 2.14 -5.28 18.99
C PRO A 349 1.07 -5.65 20.01
N GLU A 350 1.07 -4.97 21.16
CA GLU A 350 0.17 -5.26 22.28
C GLU A 350 -1.17 -4.51 22.11
N GLY A 351 -1.12 -3.21 21.80
CA GLY A 351 -2.30 -2.38 21.68
C GLY A 351 -3.08 -2.61 20.39
N ASP A 352 -2.39 -2.89 19.28
CA ASP A 352 -2.97 -3.04 17.93
C ASP A 352 -4.10 -2.02 17.67
N PRO A 353 -3.77 -0.71 17.62
CA PRO A 353 -4.75 0.38 17.71
C PRO A 353 -5.71 0.44 16.52
N LEU A 354 -5.34 -0.16 15.39
CA LEU A 354 -6.15 -0.29 14.17
C LEU A 354 -6.66 -1.72 13.93
N ALA A 355 -6.51 -2.61 14.92
CA ALA A 355 -6.89 -4.02 14.87
C ALA A 355 -6.45 -4.72 13.56
N ILE A 356 -5.19 -4.52 13.15
CA ILE A 356 -4.59 -5.12 11.95
C ILE A 356 -4.64 -6.64 12.00
N VAL A 357 -4.65 -7.22 13.21
CA VAL A 357 -4.84 -8.65 13.42
C VAL A 357 -6.03 -9.20 12.61
N LEU A 358 -7.11 -8.42 12.42
CA LEU A 358 -8.32 -8.78 11.66
C LEU A 358 -8.13 -8.96 10.15
N ALA A 359 -7.03 -8.46 9.58
CA ALA A 359 -6.71 -8.61 8.16
C ALA A 359 -5.51 -9.52 7.90
N LEU A 360 -4.79 -9.90 8.96
CA LEU A 360 -3.51 -10.58 8.88
C LEU A 360 -3.64 -11.98 8.26
N ASP A 361 -4.67 -12.71 8.68
CA ASP A 361 -5.00 -14.05 8.22
C ASP A 361 -5.36 -14.06 6.72
N PHE A 362 -6.17 -13.10 6.27
CA PHE A 362 -6.56 -13.00 4.87
C PHE A 362 -5.36 -12.83 3.95
N TYR A 363 -4.46 -11.89 4.27
CA TYR A 363 -3.27 -11.67 3.45
C TYR A 363 -2.28 -12.83 3.53
N ALA A 364 -2.18 -13.52 4.67
CA ALA A 364 -1.36 -14.71 4.81
C ALA A 364 -1.88 -15.86 3.93
N LEU A 365 -3.19 -16.14 3.96
CA LEU A 365 -3.80 -17.17 3.12
C LEU A 365 -3.65 -16.85 1.63
N ARG A 366 -3.94 -15.61 1.22
CA ARG A 366 -3.84 -15.19 -0.19
C ARG A 366 -2.42 -15.16 -0.73
N SER A 367 -1.42 -15.04 0.15
CA SER A 367 0.00 -15.14 -0.22
C SER A 367 0.60 -16.53 -0.02
N GLN A 368 -0.22 -17.53 0.35
CA GLN A 368 0.18 -18.93 0.59
C GLN A 368 1.20 -19.10 1.73
N GLU A 369 1.19 -18.19 2.70
CA GLU A 369 2.12 -18.20 3.84
C GLU A 369 1.50 -18.92 5.04
N TYR A 370 1.07 -20.17 4.79
CA TYR A 370 0.33 -21.01 5.74
C TYR A 370 1.15 -21.33 6.99
N GLU A 371 2.42 -21.70 6.82
CA GLU A 371 3.34 -22.00 7.94
C GLU A 371 3.53 -20.80 8.86
N TRP A 372 3.66 -19.61 8.28
CA TRP A 372 3.81 -18.38 9.04
C TRP A 372 2.52 -18.06 9.82
N LEU A 373 1.34 -18.25 9.22
CA LEU A 373 0.06 -18.04 9.89
C LEU A 373 -0.15 -18.99 11.08
N ILE A 374 0.20 -20.26 10.92
CA ILE A 374 0.12 -21.25 12.00
C ILE A 374 1.11 -20.91 13.11
N ARG A 375 2.33 -20.49 12.76
CA ARG A 375 3.34 -20.07 13.74
C ARG A 375 2.87 -18.88 14.56
N ILE A 376 2.35 -17.82 13.94
CA ILE A 376 1.87 -16.65 14.69
C ILE A 376 0.65 -17.00 15.55
N ALA A 377 -0.25 -17.86 15.06
CA ALA A 377 -1.39 -18.33 15.84
C ALA A 377 -0.93 -19.02 17.14
N ASN A 378 0.05 -19.91 17.06
CA ASN A 378 0.59 -20.63 18.22
C ASN A 378 1.40 -19.72 19.16
N ASP A 379 2.26 -18.86 18.61
CA ASP A 379 3.13 -17.98 19.40
C ASP A 379 2.31 -16.95 20.20
N TRP A 380 1.15 -16.51 19.68
CA TRP A 380 0.32 -15.47 20.28
C TRP A 380 -0.93 -15.96 20.98
N GLU A 381 -1.25 -17.26 20.90
CA GLU A 381 -2.38 -17.83 21.63
C GLU A 381 -2.34 -17.53 23.15
N PRO A 382 -1.21 -17.68 23.86
CA PRO A 382 -1.18 -17.47 25.32
C PRO A 382 -1.43 -16.03 25.75
N SER A 383 -1.02 -15.04 24.95
CA SER A 383 -1.13 -13.62 25.30
C SER A 383 -2.36 -12.96 24.70
N ARG A 384 -2.73 -13.32 23.46
CA ARG A 384 -3.80 -12.64 22.69
C ARG A 384 -5.03 -13.49 22.42
N ASN A 385 -5.01 -14.79 22.71
CA ASN A 385 -6.13 -15.71 22.51
C ASN A 385 -6.71 -15.64 21.08
N LEU A 386 -5.86 -15.78 20.06
CA LEU A 386 -6.26 -15.60 18.67
C LEU A 386 -7.33 -16.61 18.23
N SER A 387 -7.41 -17.79 18.86
CA SER A 387 -8.49 -18.77 18.65
C SER A 387 -9.88 -18.23 18.97
N GLN A 388 -9.99 -17.16 19.77
CA GLN A 388 -11.24 -16.47 20.10
C GLN A 388 -11.61 -15.42 19.04
N LEU A 389 -10.98 -15.42 17.87
CA LEU A 389 -11.37 -14.55 16.79
C LEU A 389 -11.88 -15.40 15.62
N PRO A 390 -13.07 -15.11 15.05
CA PRO A 390 -13.63 -15.91 13.96
C PRO A 390 -12.66 -16.07 12.79
N HIS A 391 -12.01 -14.98 12.39
CA HIS A 391 -11.07 -14.97 11.27
C HIS A 391 -9.89 -15.91 11.50
N PHE A 392 -9.19 -15.85 12.64
CA PHE A 392 -8.10 -16.80 12.93
C PHE A 392 -8.58 -18.25 13.06
N ALA A 393 -9.70 -18.50 13.73
CA ALA A 393 -10.19 -19.85 13.94
C ALA A 393 -10.46 -20.58 12.61
N TYR A 394 -11.13 -19.92 11.67
CA TYR A 394 -11.38 -20.49 10.34
C TYR A 394 -10.13 -20.50 9.47
N SER A 395 -9.34 -19.41 9.46
CA SER A 395 -8.18 -19.29 8.58
C SER A 395 -7.04 -20.23 8.96
N VAL A 396 -6.82 -20.51 10.25
CA VAL A 396 -5.82 -21.49 10.70
C VAL A 396 -6.24 -22.92 10.31
N ALA A 397 -7.53 -23.25 10.41
CA ALA A 397 -8.04 -24.53 9.94
C ALA A 397 -7.82 -24.70 8.43
N MET A 398 -8.09 -23.66 7.64
CA MET A 398 -7.83 -23.64 6.20
C MET A 398 -6.33 -23.78 5.88
N ALA A 399 -5.47 -23.08 6.61
CA ALA A 399 -4.02 -23.17 6.43
C ALA A 399 -3.49 -24.59 6.67
N GLN A 400 -3.98 -25.28 7.71
CA GLN A 400 -3.61 -26.68 7.98
C GLN A 400 -4.08 -27.63 6.87
N PHE A 401 -5.30 -27.40 6.35
CA PHE A 401 -5.82 -28.18 5.23
C PHE A 401 -4.94 -28.03 3.98
N GLN A 402 -4.54 -26.80 3.65
CA GLN A 402 -3.68 -26.50 2.50
C GLN A 402 -2.25 -27.04 2.63
N LEU A 403 -1.76 -27.23 3.87
CA LEU A 403 -0.48 -27.91 4.12
C LEU A 403 -0.57 -29.44 4.09
N GLY A 404 -1.78 -30.00 3.99
CA GLY A 404 -2.03 -31.44 3.92
C GLY A 404 -2.25 -32.13 5.27
N ASP A 405 -2.29 -31.40 6.39
CA ASP A 405 -2.65 -31.95 7.71
C ASP A 405 -4.18 -31.96 7.89
N VAL A 406 -4.82 -32.90 7.20
CA VAL A 406 -6.28 -32.96 7.08
C VAL A 406 -6.94 -33.29 8.42
N GLU A 407 -6.34 -34.17 9.24
CA GLU A 407 -6.91 -34.56 10.54
C GLU A 407 -6.97 -33.37 11.51
N GLN A 408 -5.88 -32.62 11.63
CA GLN A 408 -5.84 -31.44 12.47
C GLN A 408 -6.76 -30.35 11.92
N ALA A 409 -6.82 -30.19 10.60
CA ALA A 409 -7.72 -29.24 9.95
C ALA A 409 -9.20 -29.53 10.24
N HIS A 410 -9.61 -30.81 10.21
CA HIS A 410 -10.98 -31.21 10.59
C HIS A 410 -11.31 -30.78 12.01
N ILE A 411 -10.43 -31.11 12.97
CA ILE A 411 -10.64 -30.76 14.38
C ILE A 411 -10.78 -29.25 14.55
N LEU A 412 -9.91 -28.47 13.90
CA LEU A 412 -9.92 -27.01 14.00
C LEU A 412 -11.15 -26.39 13.32
N LEU A 413 -11.56 -26.88 12.16
CA LEU A 413 -12.73 -26.36 11.46
C LEU A 413 -14.02 -26.67 12.24
N GLN A 414 -14.16 -27.88 12.77
CA GLN A 414 -15.31 -28.23 13.61
C GLN A 414 -15.37 -27.37 14.86
N LYS A 415 -14.21 -27.09 15.47
CA LYS A 415 -14.11 -26.14 16.58
C LYS A 415 -14.53 -24.73 16.15
N ALA A 416 -14.05 -24.23 15.02
CA ALA A 416 -14.46 -22.92 14.51
C ALA A 416 -15.98 -22.85 14.28
N LEU A 417 -16.59 -23.87 13.68
CA LEU A 417 -18.03 -23.96 13.43
C LEU A 417 -18.89 -24.01 14.70
N ILE A 418 -18.41 -24.66 15.77
CA ILE A 418 -19.12 -24.68 17.06
C ILE A 418 -18.95 -23.35 17.79
N MET A 419 -17.76 -22.74 17.74
CA MET A 419 -17.47 -21.48 18.43
C MET A 419 -18.14 -20.29 17.75
N PHE A 420 -18.19 -20.28 16.42
CA PHE A 420 -18.62 -19.16 15.58
C PHE A 420 -19.63 -19.60 14.51
N PRO A 421 -20.80 -20.13 14.91
CA PRO A 421 -21.77 -20.68 13.96
C PRO A 421 -22.37 -19.64 13.00
N GLY A 422 -22.33 -18.35 13.33
CA GLY A 422 -22.92 -17.29 12.51
C GLY A 422 -22.10 -16.94 11.25
N VAL A 423 -20.94 -17.56 11.05
CA VAL A 423 -20.17 -17.47 9.81
C VAL A 423 -20.80 -18.28 8.66
N LEU A 424 -21.38 -19.45 8.96
CA LEU A 424 -21.73 -20.45 7.94
C LEU A 424 -22.74 -19.94 6.91
N ILE A 425 -23.90 -19.46 7.37
CA ILE A 425 -24.99 -19.04 6.48
C ILE A 425 -24.56 -17.85 5.59
N PRO A 426 -24.04 -16.74 6.15
CA PRO A 426 -23.57 -15.62 5.32
C PRO A 426 -22.47 -16.00 4.34
N LEU A 427 -21.58 -16.93 4.74
CA LEU A 427 -20.54 -17.43 3.86
C LEU A 427 -21.13 -18.17 2.66
N THR A 428 -22.06 -19.10 2.88
CA THR A 428 -22.70 -19.87 1.81
C THR A 428 -23.53 -18.98 0.88
N GLU A 429 -24.23 -17.98 1.42
CA GLU A 429 -24.96 -16.98 0.65
C GLU A 429 -24.02 -16.17 -0.25
N LYS A 430 -22.90 -15.65 0.29
CA LYS A 430 -21.89 -14.91 -0.49
C LYS A 430 -21.18 -15.78 -1.53
N CYS A 431 -21.08 -17.08 -1.28
CA CYS A 431 -20.53 -18.04 -2.22
C CYS A 431 -21.53 -18.47 -3.30
N ASN A 432 -22.81 -18.07 -3.22
CA ASN A 432 -23.90 -18.54 -4.08
C ASN A 432 -24.07 -20.07 -4.07
N VAL A 433 -23.84 -20.71 -2.91
CA VAL A 433 -23.96 -22.15 -2.75
C VAL A 433 -25.24 -22.48 -1.98
N GLN A 434 -26.03 -23.41 -2.52
CA GLN A 434 -27.24 -23.88 -1.85
C GLN A 434 -26.88 -24.73 -0.63
N THR A 435 -27.37 -24.33 0.54
CA THR A 435 -27.23 -25.11 1.77
C THR A 435 -28.23 -26.25 1.79
N ASP A 436 -27.81 -27.42 2.27
CA ASP A 436 -28.73 -28.55 2.47
C ASP A 436 -29.88 -28.17 3.42
N SER A 437 -31.02 -28.79 3.19
CA SER A 437 -32.22 -28.78 4.03
C SER A 437 -31.91 -29.06 5.50
N ARG A 438 -30.96 -29.97 5.80
CA ARG A 438 -30.54 -30.29 7.17
C ARG A 438 -29.90 -29.10 7.88
N ILE A 439 -29.04 -28.36 7.19
CA ILE A 439 -28.36 -27.17 7.73
C ILE A 439 -29.37 -26.04 7.91
N THR A 440 -30.20 -25.81 6.89
CA THR A 440 -31.23 -24.76 6.90
C THR A 440 -32.30 -24.98 7.98
N SER A 441 -32.55 -26.24 8.32
CA SER A 441 -33.50 -26.62 9.39
C SER A 441 -32.86 -26.63 10.78
N SER A 442 -31.53 -26.70 10.88
CA SER A 442 -30.83 -26.72 12.17
C SER A 442 -30.96 -25.37 12.87
N PRO A 443 -31.56 -25.30 14.08
CA PRO A 443 -31.71 -24.04 14.81
C PRO A 443 -30.35 -23.46 15.20
N PHE A 444 -29.32 -24.29 15.33
CA PHE A 444 -27.98 -23.88 15.75
C PHE A 444 -27.34 -22.91 14.76
N PHE A 445 -27.36 -23.21 13.46
CA PHE A 445 -26.82 -22.33 12.43
C PHE A 445 -27.82 -21.24 12.04
N LYS A 446 -29.11 -21.59 11.89
CA LYS A 446 -30.15 -20.64 11.46
C LYS A 446 -30.32 -19.46 12.42
N ASN A 447 -30.32 -19.74 13.73
CA ASN A 447 -30.56 -18.71 14.75
C ASN A 447 -29.25 -18.13 15.32
N ALA A 448 -28.09 -18.52 14.80
CA ALA A 448 -26.79 -18.09 15.33
C ALA A 448 -26.69 -16.56 15.44
N GLN A 449 -26.98 -15.85 14.35
CA GLN A 449 -26.91 -14.39 14.30
C GLN A 449 -27.93 -13.68 15.21
N LEU A 450 -29.06 -14.33 15.50
CA LEU A 450 -30.13 -13.80 16.37
C LEU A 450 -29.83 -14.02 17.86
N THR A 451 -29.14 -15.11 18.18
CA THR A 451 -28.88 -15.53 19.57
C THR A 451 -27.59 -14.94 20.13
N GLN A 452 -26.61 -14.64 19.28
CA GLN A 452 -25.34 -14.08 19.69
C GLN A 452 -25.35 -12.54 19.75
N SER A 453 -24.31 -11.96 20.35
CA SER A 453 -24.18 -10.51 20.44
C SER A 453 -23.96 -9.86 19.07
N LYS A 454 -24.43 -8.63 18.91
CA LYS A 454 -24.20 -7.85 17.67
C LYS A 454 -22.70 -7.67 17.38
N SER A 455 -21.88 -7.54 18.42
CA SER A 455 -20.43 -7.41 18.29
C SER A 455 -19.80 -8.65 17.66
N LEU A 456 -20.21 -9.85 18.08
CA LEU A 456 -19.72 -11.08 17.48
C LEU A 456 -20.18 -11.22 16.02
N THR A 457 -21.47 -10.98 15.75
CA THR A 457 -22.00 -10.99 14.37
C THR A 457 -21.23 -10.03 13.47
N GLN A 458 -20.84 -8.85 13.96
CA GLN A 458 -20.03 -7.89 13.21
C GLN A 458 -18.65 -8.45 12.83
N LEU A 459 -17.98 -9.18 13.75
CA LEU A 459 -16.68 -9.82 13.48
C LEU A 459 -16.79 -10.98 12.49
N GLU A 460 -17.85 -11.78 12.59
CA GLU A 460 -18.11 -12.89 11.68
C GLU A 460 -18.40 -12.38 10.26
N LEU A 461 -19.27 -11.35 10.13
CA LEU A 461 -19.54 -10.71 8.84
C LEU A 461 -18.30 -10.04 8.25
N LEU A 462 -17.44 -9.45 9.08
CA LEU A 462 -16.15 -8.90 8.66
C LEU A 462 -15.24 -9.96 8.03
N TYR A 463 -15.13 -11.12 8.67
CA TYR A 463 -14.39 -12.25 8.12
C TYR A 463 -15.01 -12.74 6.80
N VAL A 464 -16.33 -12.96 6.77
CA VAL A 464 -17.04 -13.45 5.57
C VAL A 464 -16.84 -12.49 4.39
N ALA A 465 -17.10 -11.20 4.59
CA ALA A 465 -17.00 -10.20 3.52
C ALA A 465 -15.58 -10.14 2.92
N ARG A 466 -14.55 -10.36 3.73
CA ARG A 466 -13.16 -10.34 3.28
C ARG A 466 -12.71 -11.66 2.65
N SER A 467 -13.11 -12.79 3.23
CA SER A 467 -12.50 -14.09 2.97
C SER A 467 -13.37 -15.05 2.14
N TYR A 468 -14.62 -14.72 1.81
CA TYR A 468 -15.51 -15.65 1.10
C TYR A 468 -14.93 -16.16 -0.23
N HIS A 469 -14.14 -15.35 -0.94
CA HIS A 469 -13.50 -15.76 -2.19
C HIS A 469 -12.54 -16.95 -2.02
N LEU A 470 -11.89 -17.06 -0.86
CA LEU A 470 -11.01 -18.19 -0.56
C LEU A 470 -11.80 -19.50 -0.55
N TRP A 471 -13.02 -19.46 -0.01
CA TRP A 471 -13.90 -20.63 0.06
C TRP A 471 -14.45 -21.08 -1.29
N LYS A 472 -14.33 -20.29 -2.36
CA LYS A 472 -14.77 -20.69 -3.71
C LYS A 472 -13.84 -21.71 -4.38
N GLU A 473 -12.72 -22.06 -3.75
CA GLU A 473 -11.85 -23.13 -4.24
C GLU A 473 -12.56 -24.49 -4.23
N SER A 474 -12.33 -25.30 -5.28
CA SER A 474 -13.10 -26.52 -5.54
C SER A 474 -13.05 -27.56 -4.41
N GLU A 475 -11.97 -27.58 -3.62
CA GLU A 475 -11.76 -28.56 -2.56
C GLU A 475 -12.32 -28.10 -1.21
N LEU A 476 -12.42 -26.79 -0.99
CA LEU A 476 -12.80 -26.22 0.31
C LEU A 476 -14.29 -26.31 0.59
N MET A 477 -15.16 -26.15 -0.42
CA MET A 477 -16.61 -26.25 -0.20
C MET A 477 -17.07 -27.67 0.19
N PRO A 478 -16.68 -28.74 -0.53
CA PRO A 478 -17.04 -30.10 -0.13
C PRO A 478 -16.46 -30.47 1.24
N TRP A 479 -15.25 -29.99 1.53
CA TRP A 479 -14.63 -30.17 2.84
C TRP A 479 -15.42 -29.46 3.95
N LEU A 480 -15.85 -28.21 3.72
CA LEU A 480 -16.71 -27.47 4.65
C LEU A 480 -18.02 -28.23 4.91
N GLU A 481 -18.70 -28.67 3.86
CA GLU A 481 -19.96 -29.41 3.94
C GLU A 481 -19.83 -30.68 4.80
N SER A 482 -18.78 -31.48 4.58
CA SER A 482 -18.53 -32.69 5.36
C SER A 482 -18.35 -32.39 6.86
N ASN A 483 -17.62 -31.31 7.20
CA ASN A 483 -17.40 -30.93 8.60
C ASN A 483 -18.66 -30.32 9.23
N VAL A 484 -19.48 -29.60 8.47
CA VAL A 484 -20.76 -29.07 8.95
C VAL A 484 -21.68 -30.22 9.35
N HIS A 485 -21.78 -31.29 8.56
CA HIS A 485 -22.58 -32.47 8.93
C HIS A 485 -22.10 -33.10 10.24
N GLN A 486 -20.78 -33.26 10.42
CA GLN A 486 -20.22 -33.76 11.67
C GLN A 486 -20.53 -32.85 12.87
N VAL A 487 -20.52 -31.52 12.68
CA VAL A 487 -20.89 -30.56 13.73
C VAL A 487 -22.38 -30.67 14.07
N VAL A 488 -23.25 -30.82 13.07
CA VAL A 488 -24.69 -31.05 13.30
C VAL A 488 -24.90 -32.33 14.12
N ASP A 489 -24.22 -33.42 13.79
CA ASP A 489 -24.30 -34.68 14.54
C ASP A 489 -23.86 -34.48 16.01
N ARG A 490 -22.80 -33.68 16.26
CA ARG A 490 -22.34 -33.35 17.62
C ARG A 490 -23.33 -32.48 18.39
N VAL A 491 -23.97 -31.52 17.72
CA VAL A 491 -25.01 -30.67 18.31
C VAL A 491 -26.24 -31.51 18.68
N GLU A 492 -26.68 -32.41 17.80
CA GLU A 492 -27.78 -33.35 18.07
C GLU A 492 -27.44 -34.30 19.23
N ALA A 493 -26.18 -34.72 19.33
CA ALA A 493 -25.65 -35.51 20.45
C ALA A 493 -25.49 -34.72 21.77
N ARG A 494 -25.80 -33.42 21.79
CA ARG A 494 -25.65 -32.51 22.95
C ARG A 494 -24.24 -32.52 23.54
N ASP A 495 -23.24 -32.43 22.67
CA ASP A 495 -21.83 -32.30 23.07
C ASP A 495 -21.66 -31.15 24.10
N PRO A 496 -21.08 -31.43 25.29
CA PRO A 496 -20.83 -30.41 26.32
C PRO A 496 -20.10 -29.17 25.82
N LEU A 497 -19.25 -29.31 24.81
CA LEU A 497 -18.48 -28.22 24.22
C LEU A 497 -19.38 -27.13 23.62
N VAL A 498 -20.53 -27.51 23.06
CA VAL A 498 -21.47 -26.56 22.43
C VAL A 498 -22.04 -25.61 23.47
N LEU A 499 -22.43 -26.13 24.64
CA LEU A 499 -22.96 -25.34 25.75
C LEU A 499 -21.89 -24.45 26.39
N GLU A 500 -20.69 -24.98 26.58
CA GLU A 500 -19.56 -24.21 27.10
C GLU A 500 -19.25 -22.99 26.22
N TRP A 501 -19.24 -23.20 24.90
CA TRP A 501 -18.87 -22.17 23.95
C TRP A 501 -19.97 -21.16 23.69
N GLU A 502 -21.23 -21.56 23.82
CA GLU A 502 -22.34 -20.62 23.91
C GLU A 502 -22.18 -19.67 25.09
N ALA A 503 -21.86 -20.18 26.28
CA ALA A 503 -21.59 -19.35 27.45
C ALA A 503 -20.35 -18.44 27.24
N ASN A 504 -19.29 -18.96 26.61
CA ASN A 504 -18.10 -18.18 26.29
C ASN A 504 -18.40 -17.03 25.32
N ARG A 505 -19.21 -17.26 24.27
CA ARG A 505 -19.62 -16.21 23.33
C ARG A 505 -20.31 -15.05 24.05
N GLN A 506 -21.29 -15.35 24.91
CA GLN A 506 -22.04 -14.32 25.63
C GLN A 506 -21.14 -13.50 26.56
N LYS A 507 -20.15 -14.14 27.20
CA LYS A 507 -19.23 -13.47 28.11
C LYS A 507 -18.17 -12.61 27.40
N ARG A 508 -17.67 -13.06 26.24
CA ARG A 508 -16.44 -12.51 25.62
C ARG A 508 -16.69 -11.40 24.61
N TYR A 509 -17.89 -11.30 24.03
CA TYR A 509 -18.22 -10.28 23.00
C TYR A 509 -19.36 -9.35 23.42
N PRO A 510 -19.30 -8.67 24.58
CA PRO A 510 -20.40 -7.81 25.02
C PRO A 510 -20.56 -6.58 24.11
N ASN A 511 -19.46 -5.94 23.71
CA ASN A 511 -19.42 -4.73 22.90
C ASN A 511 -18.23 -4.74 21.94
N THR A 512 -18.34 -4.04 20.81
CA THR A 512 -17.22 -3.91 19.87
C THR A 512 -16.17 -2.92 20.38
N PRO A 513 -14.91 -3.35 20.56
CA PRO A 513 -13.82 -2.46 20.97
C PRO A 513 -13.53 -1.34 19.96
N ARG A 514 -13.02 -0.20 20.45
CA ARG A 514 -12.76 0.99 19.63
C ARG A 514 -11.77 0.74 18.48
N ASN A 515 -10.71 -0.04 18.70
CA ASN A 515 -9.76 -0.39 17.63
C ASN A 515 -10.40 -1.22 16.50
N ILE A 516 -11.34 -2.11 16.83
CA ILE A 516 -12.12 -2.86 15.84
C ILE A 516 -13.03 -1.92 15.05
N LEU A 517 -13.68 -0.96 15.71
CA LEU A 517 -14.47 0.06 15.00
C LEU A 517 -13.62 0.89 14.05
N ARG A 518 -12.40 1.29 14.45
CA ARG A 518 -11.44 1.97 13.54
C ARG A 518 -11.10 1.11 12.33
N HIS A 519 -10.85 -0.18 12.54
CA HIS A 519 -10.58 -1.11 11.45
C HIS A 519 -11.72 -1.16 10.45
N ILE A 520 -12.97 -1.22 10.92
CA ILE A 520 -14.16 -1.27 10.07
C ILE A 520 -14.31 0.02 9.27
N ILE A 521 -14.16 1.18 9.92
CA ILE A 521 -14.22 2.51 9.28
C ILE A 521 -13.15 2.63 8.18
N LEU A 522 -11.90 2.26 8.50
CA LEU A 522 -10.78 2.37 7.56
C LEU A 522 -10.87 1.35 6.42
N SER A 523 -11.37 0.14 6.69
CA SER A 523 -11.54 -0.92 5.69
C SER A 523 -12.63 -0.62 4.68
N ASP A 524 -13.63 0.19 5.05
CA ASP A 524 -14.73 0.65 4.19
C ASP A 524 -15.46 -0.51 3.47
N ILE A 525 -15.70 -1.61 4.19
CA ILE A 525 -16.43 -2.76 3.68
C ILE A 525 -17.92 -2.47 3.79
N LYS A 526 -18.59 -2.30 2.64
CA LYS A 526 -19.98 -1.83 2.53
C LYS A 526 -21.01 -2.64 3.32
N ASP A 527 -20.78 -3.93 3.53
CA ASP A 527 -21.76 -4.86 4.10
C ASP A 527 -21.75 -4.92 5.64
N ILE A 528 -20.94 -4.10 6.31
CA ILE A 528 -20.73 -4.20 7.75
C ILE A 528 -21.30 -2.98 8.46
N PRO A 529 -22.37 -3.13 9.27
CA PRO A 529 -22.91 -2.02 10.01
C PRO A 529 -21.92 -1.55 11.07
N ILE A 530 -21.71 -0.24 11.18
CA ILE A 530 -20.91 0.35 12.25
C ILE A 530 -21.79 0.44 13.50
N LEU A 531 -21.50 -0.39 14.49
CA LEU A 531 -22.18 -0.38 15.79
C LEU A 531 -21.72 0.83 16.61
N MET A 532 -22.37 1.97 16.39
CA MET A 532 -22.16 3.19 17.16
C MET A 532 -22.86 3.07 18.53
N ASN A 533 -22.11 3.14 19.62
CA ASN A 533 -22.66 3.25 20.97
C ASN A 533 -23.05 4.71 21.28
N GLU A 534 -23.97 4.95 22.22
CA GLU A 534 -24.38 6.28 22.68
C GLU A 534 -23.21 7.15 23.19
N GLU A 535 -22.10 6.52 23.59
CA GLU A 535 -20.86 7.18 24.04
C GLU A 535 -19.98 7.73 22.89
N LEU A 536 -20.32 7.44 21.63
CA LEU A 536 -19.54 7.83 20.44
C LEU A 536 -20.12 9.06 19.72
N GLN A 537 -20.57 10.08 20.46
CA GLN A 537 -21.10 11.35 19.91
C GLN A 537 -20.05 12.21 19.17
N VAL A 538 -18.81 11.71 19.00
CA VAL A 538 -17.74 12.44 18.32
C VAL A 538 -17.86 12.21 16.81
N PRO A 539 -17.82 13.26 15.97
CA PRO A 539 -17.81 13.10 14.52
C PRO A 539 -16.69 12.15 14.08
N VAL A 540 -17.03 11.11 13.30
CA VAL A 540 -16.04 10.16 12.79
C VAL A 540 -15.30 10.80 11.62
N LEU A 541 -14.06 11.21 11.84
CA LEU A 541 -13.21 11.79 10.80
C LEU A 541 -12.32 10.70 10.20
N ASN A 542 -12.24 10.64 8.87
CA ASN A 542 -11.46 9.60 8.21
C ASN A 542 -9.93 9.80 8.37
N PHE A 543 -9.47 11.03 8.59
CA PHE A 543 -8.06 11.33 8.84
C PHE A 543 -7.63 11.02 10.29
N ASP A 544 -8.56 10.88 11.24
CA ASP A 544 -8.30 10.45 12.62
C ASP A 544 -9.54 9.73 13.19
N PRO A 545 -9.78 8.47 12.78
CA PRO A 545 -11.00 7.76 13.13
C PRO A 545 -10.97 7.35 14.61
N LEU A 546 -11.98 7.81 15.35
CA LEU A 546 -12.24 7.45 16.75
C LEU A 546 -10.97 7.55 17.63
N PRO A 547 -10.41 8.73 17.90
CA PRO A 547 -9.16 8.88 18.68
C PRO A 547 -9.25 8.16 20.05
N PRO A 548 -8.12 7.70 20.64
CA PRO A 548 -8.13 7.05 21.96
C PRO A 548 -8.79 7.90 23.05
N THR A 549 -9.34 7.27 24.10
CA THR A 549 -9.93 8.01 25.23
C THR A 549 -8.89 8.73 26.08
N ASP A 550 -7.66 8.22 26.07
CA ASP A 550 -6.48 8.72 26.75
C ASP A 550 -5.51 9.41 25.77
N SER A 551 -6.08 10.06 24.75
CA SER A 551 -5.37 10.81 23.71
C SER A 551 -4.52 11.93 24.31
N VAL A 552 -3.32 12.10 23.75
CA VAL A 552 -2.43 13.23 24.00
C VAL A 552 -2.38 14.05 22.72
N ASP A 553 -3.22 15.08 22.69
CA ASP A 553 -3.42 15.89 21.49
C ASP A 553 -2.45 17.09 21.47
N LEU A 554 -1.79 17.28 20.33
CA LEU A 554 -0.95 18.43 20.06
C LEU A 554 -1.80 19.63 19.58
N TYR A 555 -2.95 19.33 18.99
CA TYR A 555 -3.87 20.28 18.40
C TYR A 555 -5.26 20.15 19.02
N THR A 556 -5.88 21.29 19.33
CA THR A 556 -7.28 21.32 19.73
C THR A 556 -8.14 21.65 18.53
N ARG A 557 -9.14 20.82 18.23
CA ARG A 557 -10.08 21.09 17.16
C ARG A 557 -10.92 22.34 17.48
N PRO A 558 -11.09 23.29 16.55
CA PRO A 558 -11.98 24.42 16.75
C PRO A 558 -13.43 23.94 16.88
N VAL A 559 -14.08 24.21 18.01
CA VAL A 559 -15.51 23.90 18.18
C VAL A 559 -16.32 25.07 17.63
N ARG A 560 -17.06 24.86 16.53
CA ARG A 560 -18.08 25.81 16.10
C ARG A 560 -19.34 25.60 16.94
N THR A 561 -19.70 26.58 17.76
CA THR A 561 -21.00 26.65 18.44
C THR A 561 -22.10 26.76 17.38
N ARG A 562 -22.65 25.63 16.95
CA ARG A 562 -23.81 25.61 16.05
C ARG A 562 -25.03 25.98 16.90
N LEU A 563 -25.50 27.22 16.74
CA LEU A 563 -26.74 27.67 17.35
C LEU A 563 -27.89 26.87 16.72
N TYR A 564 -28.54 26.03 17.53
CA TYR A 564 -29.79 25.33 17.28
C TYR A 564 -29.92 24.56 15.95
N GLU A 565 -29.80 23.23 15.99
CA GLU A 565 -30.68 22.35 15.20
C GLU A 565 -30.62 20.91 15.73
N SER A 566 -31.78 20.28 15.83
CA SER A 566 -31.94 18.90 16.28
C SER A 566 -31.44 17.92 15.21
N ASP A 567 -30.13 17.78 15.11
CA ASP A 567 -29.49 16.86 14.16
C ASP A 567 -29.61 15.41 14.65
N SER A 568 -30.29 14.57 13.87
CA SER A 568 -30.33 13.12 14.12
C SER A 568 -28.93 12.51 14.01
N THR A 569 -28.62 11.47 14.78
CA THR A 569 -27.30 10.78 14.77
C THR A 569 -26.89 10.28 13.39
N LEU A 570 -27.87 9.93 12.54
CA LEU A 570 -27.68 9.58 11.12
C LEU A 570 -27.18 10.75 10.28
N SER A 571 -27.66 11.98 10.53
CA SER A 571 -27.21 13.17 9.80
C SER A 571 -25.76 13.52 10.13
N ILE A 572 -25.33 13.30 11.37
CA ILE A 572 -23.95 13.50 11.82
C ILE A 572 -23.02 12.46 11.17
N PHE A 573 -23.46 11.20 11.08
CA PHE A 573 -22.73 10.12 10.40
C PHE A 573 -22.64 10.34 8.88
N LEU A 574 -23.74 10.71 8.22
CA LEU A 574 -23.73 11.03 6.79
C LEU A 574 -22.89 12.27 6.48
N ARG A 575 -22.83 13.26 7.38
CA ARG A 575 -21.92 14.41 7.29
C ARG A 575 -20.45 14.05 7.52
N SER A 576 -20.19 13.00 8.29
CA SER A 576 -18.84 12.51 8.53
C SER A 576 -18.32 11.68 7.36
N LEU A 577 -19.21 10.98 6.64
CA LEU A 577 -18.91 10.26 5.40
C LEU A 577 -18.95 11.14 4.15
N MET A 578 -19.80 12.16 4.14
CA MET A 578 -20.01 13.10 3.04
C MET A 578 -20.03 14.53 3.60
N PRO A 579 -18.92 15.27 3.52
CA PRO A 579 -18.84 16.62 4.09
C PRO A 579 -19.94 17.56 3.60
N ASN A 580 -20.44 17.39 2.38
CA ASN A 580 -21.50 18.23 1.79
C ASN A 580 -22.94 17.77 2.11
N PHE A 581 -23.17 16.79 3.00
CA PHE A 581 -24.54 16.36 3.33
C PHE A 581 -25.24 17.39 4.24
N ASN A 582 -25.91 18.38 3.64
CA ASN A 582 -26.66 19.39 4.38
C ASN A 582 -28.17 19.27 4.14
N ILE A 583 -28.92 18.83 5.17
CA ILE A 583 -30.38 18.64 5.11
C ILE A 583 -31.10 19.95 4.75
N ILE A 584 -30.50 21.10 5.07
CA ILE A 584 -31.09 22.44 4.89
C ILE A 584 -31.28 22.80 3.41
N GLN A 585 -30.47 22.24 2.50
CA GLN A 585 -30.56 22.58 1.07
C GLN A 585 -31.78 21.96 0.38
N VAL A 586 -32.52 21.06 1.05
CA VAL A 586 -33.80 20.51 0.54
C VAL A 586 -34.98 21.42 0.90
N THR A 587 -34.81 22.39 1.80
CA THR A 587 -35.92 23.20 2.35
C THR A 587 -35.90 24.66 1.93
N SER A 588 -34.96 25.09 1.10
CA SER A 588 -34.84 26.49 0.67
C SER A 588 -34.95 26.67 -0.85
N ASP A 589 -35.87 25.96 -1.49
CA ASP A 589 -36.43 26.40 -2.76
C ASP A 589 -37.94 26.64 -2.56
N GLU A 590 -38.41 27.78 -3.05
CA GLU A 590 -39.77 28.29 -2.93
C GLU A 590 -40.87 27.29 -3.35
N PRO A 591 -42.11 27.45 -2.86
CA PRO A 591 -43.20 26.53 -3.18
C PRO A 591 -43.70 26.79 -4.61
N GLY A 592 -43.25 25.98 -5.56
CA GLY A 592 -43.73 26.05 -6.93
C GLY A 592 -43.34 24.84 -7.78
N ALA A 593 -44.37 24.04 -8.09
CA ALA A 593 -44.40 22.92 -9.04
C ALA A 593 -43.95 21.54 -8.51
N ALA A 594 -44.86 20.59 -8.71
CA ALA A 594 -44.82 19.21 -8.27
C ALA A 594 -44.01 18.31 -9.22
N GLU A 595 -43.52 17.21 -8.64
CA GLU A 595 -43.21 15.89 -9.25
C GLU A 595 -42.18 15.83 -10.39
N GLU A 596 -40.96 15.39 -10.07
CA GLU A 596 -40.31 14.19 -10.67
C GLU A 596 -38.87 13.97 -10.12
N GLY A 597 -38.54 12.73 -9.76
CA GLY A 597 -37.17 12.18 -9.85
C GLY A 597 -36.13 12.53 -8.78
N GLY A 598 -36.11 11.77 -7.67
CA GLY A 598 -35.07 11.81 -6.63
C GLY A 598 -33.73 11.14 -6.99
N GLU A 599 -33.12 11.47 -8.14
CA GLU A 599 -31.80 10.95 -8.55
C GLU A 599 -30.76 12.03 -8.92
N GLY A 600 -31.12 13.32 -8.93
CA GLY A 600 -30.26 14.39 -9.46
C GLY A 600 -29.11 14.89 -8.57
N SER A 601 -29.29 15.01 -7.25
CA SER A 601 -28.32 15.78 -6.43
C SER A 601 -26.99 15.05 -6.18
N GLY A 602 -27.00 13.72 -6.17
CA GLY A 602 -25.78 12.91 -6.08
C GLY A 602 -24.96 12.93 -7.37
N VAL A 603 -25.61 13.07 -8.52
CA VAL A 603 -24.97 13.10 -9.84
C VAL A 603 -24.29 14.46 -10.07
N ASP A 604 -24.96 15.56 -9.71
CA ASP A 604 -24.39 16.91 -9.82
C ASP A 604 -23.21 17.13 -8.86
N LEU A 605 -23.24 16.53 -7.67
CA LEU A 605 -22.13 16.59 -6.71
C LEU A 605 -20.94 15.74 -7.13
N ARG A 606 -21.17 14.49 -7.59
CA ARG A 606 -20.10 13.67 -8.19
C ARG A 606 -19.46 14.40 -9.37
N ARG A 607 -20.27 15.12 -10.16
CA ARG A 607 -19.80 15.94 -11.28
C ARG A 607 -18.99 17.17 -10.82
N SER A 608 -19.39 17.85 -9.74
CA SER A 608 -18.64 18.97 -9.16
C SER A 608 -17.30 18.53 -8.54
N VAL A 609 -17.30 17.44 -7.76
CA VAL A 609 -16.07 16.85 -7.21
C VAL A 609 -15.18 16.32 -8.33
N ALA A 610 -15.74 15.63 -9.33
CA ALA A 610 -14.98 15.18 -10.50
C ALA A 610 -14.37 16.36 -11.27
N SER A 611 -15.13 17.44 -11.48
CA SER A 611 -14.62 18.65 -12.14
C SER A 611 -13.50 19.32 -11.34
N LEU A 612 -13.57 19.32 -10.01
CA LEU A 612 -12.51 19.81 -9.14
C LEU A 612 -11.27 18.91 -9.21
N LEU A 613 -11.46 17.59 -9.17
CA LEU A 613 -10.37 16.61 -9.26
C LEU A 613 -9.70 16.64 -10.64
N ASP A 614 -10.44 16.89 -11.72
CA ASP A 614 -9.88 17.11 -13.06
C ASP A 614 -9.04 18.40 -13.09
N ALA A 615 -9.54 19.50 -12.51
CA ALA A 615 -8.77 20.73 -12.37
C ALA A 615 -7.51 20.52 -11.50
N MET A 616 -7.60 19.69 -10.46
CA MET A 616 -6.44 19.29 -9.65
C MET A 616 -5.46 18.42 -10.42
N ARG A 617 -5.93 17.51 -11.28
CA ARG A 617 -5.07 16.66 -12.11
C ARG A 617 -4.27 17.49 -13.10
N ASP A 618 -4.92 18.47 -13.72
CA ASP A 618 -4.27 19.43 -14.60
C ASP A 618 -3.28 20.31 -13.84
N LEU A 619 -3.61 20.71 -12.61
CA LEU A 619 -2.69 21.49 -11.78
C LEU A 619 -1.50 20.66 -11.28
N LEU A 620 -1.72 19.46 -10.75
CA LEU A 620 -0.68 18.55 -10.25
C LEU A 620 0.24 18.04 -11.36
N SER A 621 -0.25 17.90 -12.59
CA SER A 621 0.58 17.54 -13.74
C SER A 621 1.41 18.71 -14.29
N ASN A 622 0.99 19.95 -14.04
CA ASN A 622 1.63 21.16 -14.56
C ASN A 622 2.44 21.95 -13.51
N ILE A 623 2.71 21.42 -12.32
CA ILE A 623 3.61 22.05 -11.33
C ILE A 623 5.08 21.95 -11.81
N HIS A 624 5.47 22.75 -12.81
CA HIS A 624 6.83 23.24 -12.94
C HIS A 624 6.93 24.55 -12.17
N MET A 625 7.47 24.51 -10.96
CA MET A 625 7.81 25.73 -10.24
C MET A 625 9.01 26.38 -10.93
N SER A 626 8.86 27.63 -11.34
CA SER A 626 9.98 28.50 -11.75
C SER A 626 10.97 28.63 -10.60
N ASP A 627 12.27 28.53 -10.90
CA ASP A 627 13.36 28.73 -9.95
C ASP A 627 13.16 30.04 -9.18
N VAL A 628 12.93 29.94 -7.87
CA VAL A 628 13.01 31.10 -6.97
C VAL A 628 14.50 31.41 -6.78
N PRO A 629 14.98 32.64 -7.04
CA PRO A 629 16.38 32.99 -6.80
C PRO A 629 16.70 32.79 -5.33
N GLY A 630 17.80 32.08 -5.04
CA GLY A 630 18.24 31.81 -3.68
C GLY A 630 18.40 33.11 -2.89
N ASP A 631 17.83 33.14 -1.69
CA ASP A 631 18.17 34.12 -0.68
C ASP A 631 19.68 34.01 -0.42
N GLY A 632 20.39 35.09 -0.74
CA GLY A 632 21.82 35.21 -0.55
C GLY A 632 22.19 35.15 0.92
N ASP A 633 23.30 34.48 1.17
CA ASP A 633 24.01 34.45 2.43
C ASP A 633 24.17 35.88 2.99
N ILE A 634 23.60 36.11 4.18
CA ILE A 634 23.98 37.25 5.02
C ILE A 634 25.26 36.81 5.73
N ASP A 635 26.40 37.20 5.17
CA ASP A 635 27.69 37.10 5.85
C ASP A 635 27.69 38.07 7.05
N ASP A 636 27.72 37.51 8.26
CA ASP A 636 28.08 38.21 9.49
C ASP A 636 29.58 38.56 9.43
N ASP A 637 29.92 39.81 9.14
CA ASP A 637 31.27 40.34 9.25
C ASP A 637 31.41 41.11 10.59
N PRO A 638 32.20 40.63 11.56
CA PRO A 638 32.40 41.29 12.84
C PRO A 638 33.71 42.08 12.78
N ASP A 639 33.67 43.36 12.40
CA ASP A 639 34.67 44.36 12.81
C ASP A 639 34.38 45.73 12.16
N SER A 640 33.75 46.63 12.91
CA SER A 640 33.93 48.07 12.73
C SER A 640 33.45 48.83 13.96
N ASP A 641 34.29 48.83 15.00
CA ASP A 641 34.29 49.85 16.05
C ASP A 641 35.60 50.65 15.93
N GLU A 642 35.57 51.80 15.27
CA GLU A 642 36.51 52.89 15.53
C GLU A 642 35.82 54.27 15.35
N GLY A 643 35.54 54.91 16.48
CA GLY A 643 36.11 56.23 16.80
C GLY A 643 35.69 57.47 15.97
N ARG A 644 34.61 58.13 16.43
CA ARG A 644 34.47 59.56 16.85
C ARG A 644 35.47 60.65 16.35
N PRO A 645 35.06 61.94 16.31
CA PRO A 645 34.03 62.60 17.14
C PRO A 645 32.80 63.18 16.43
#